data_AF-A0A5C8T695-F1
#
_entry.id   AF-A0A5C8T695-F1
#
_cell.length_a   1.000
_cell.length_b   1.000
_cell.length_c   1.000
_cell.angle_alpha   90.00
_cell.angle_beta   90.00
_cell.angle_gamma   90.00
#
_symmetry.space_group_name_H-M   'P 1'
#
loop_
_entity.id
_entity.type
_entity.pdbx_description
1 polymer ?
#
loop_
_entity_poly.entity_id
_entity_poly.type
_entity_poly.pdbx_seq_one_letter_code
_entity_poly.pdbx_strand_id
1 'polypeptide(L)'
;FDGAGATRADAITFTSGFGTNALTLGTGILNGGIGISGTLGLNGPGSLNNVIHDYTAGSGSILKGSTVGGVAGTLTLSGVNTYTGFTSVNTGTLAISGTGSIVNSSGLSILAGATFDIVAASAGVNVKALTGTGTGTINLGANNLTLTNAVSSFFAGNITGSGGLTISNGSLNLTGSNDYVGATAINSGAILNLGNAGTGGLLAPSSAIIDNGQFYVNHTDTIVLANNISGSGLFGQVGTGTTILTGTNTYLQSTFVNSGTLQIGNGGTTGSVSASFSVNSASATLAVNHSDGYTIARQISGAGNFSQIGGGNTTLSAANSYTGTTTISDGTLSLSGAGTIAASSGVIDNGTFDISGVTTAGGTAIKTLSGSANGTLALGTQTLALTAAAGTFSGAITGTTGTLTLAAGNEVFSGHSTAFTGGVAFNAGTIGLTTLDALDRAVITFGTGAQTLNLNLIGTYTNKFMGFAVEDTIDLRALSSSGASASYNATTHDLTVTSSGGTNVLHFDAGYNLPDGYQFGVSYDGQSGTKISLGVIPTQPTQPTQPTQPTVPATGGTASPPAGETQTVDAITSGSLTVDGPGKLILTGASTYTGPTDIKAGTLIVNGSIVSPVTVENGGTLGGSGSTGTVTVTSGGTLSPGNSPGVLTTHDLTLASGATLKEELGGTVQGQFDQTKVIGTVALNGATLSLASYGSFVSTRGDSFVFIDNDGIDAVQGAFTGLSEGASLSLGSHNYQINYHGGDGNDVVLTDITLPNAATIALFGTVVTNSATQTGSVYALYQGLLGRAPDPLGLESFSASLQAGAKLTDVAAAILGSSEHGPTITDPSAYVQSLYTNVLHRSADDGGLTYFTNQLNAGVSQAQVAVQIATSTEAQSVNASTFSTGVFVPDAIDAAVAREYYAVLGRTPDVTGLQGFEAQVKQAAASGGANGAIQALGNVANAMLNSPEYTATHAGQTNAGFVDSLYVGALGRHAEPGGAAFFADQLAHGVSQAAVALEISQSAEAQVHLVGQIENGFHLIG
;
A
#
# COMPACT_ATOMS: atom_id res chain seq x y z
N PHE A 1 19.86 56.31 8.54
CA PHE A 1 21.24 56.80 8.51
C PHE A 1 21.67 56.90 7.06
N ASP A 2 21.79 58.13 6.54
CA ASP A 2 22.18 58.45 5.16
C ASP A 2 23.71 58.58 5.08
N GLY A 3 24.30 57.80 4.16
CA GLY A 3 25.73 57.50 4.15
C GLY A 3 26.63 58.72 3.96
N ALA A 4 27.45 59.01 4.97
CA ALA A 4 28.80 59.56 4.87
C ALA A 4 29.49 59.53 6.25
N GLY A 5 30.09 58.39 6.62
CA GLY A 5 30.93 58.27 7.81
C GLY A 5 30.55 57.09 8.72
N ALA A 6 31.54 56.44 9.31
CA ALA A 6 31.35 55.42 10.34
C ALA A 6 30.83 56.09 11.62
N THR A 7 29.52 56.29 11.72
CA THR A 7 28.87 56.73 12.96
C THR A 7 28.82 55.57 13.95
N ARG A 8 29.60 55.68 15.04
CA ARG A 8 29.49 54.83 16.24
C ARG A 8 28.25 55.27 17.00
N ALA A 9 27.19 54.47 17.04
CA ALA A 9 26.11 54.64 18.00
C ALA A 9 26.39 53.66 19.15
N ASP A 10 26.69 54.14 20.36
CA ASP A 10 27.20 53.25 21.43
C ASP A 10 26.15 52.20 21.92
N ALA A 11 24.86 52.35 21.61
CA ALA A 11 23.85 51.28 21.48
C ALA A 11 22.53 51.86 20.91
N ILE A 12 21.83 51.13 20.03
CA ILE A 12 20.46 51.47 19.60
C ILE A 12 19.51 50.47 20.24
N THR A 13 18.43 50.95 20.85
CA THR A 13 17.41 50.05 21.40
C THR A 13 16.03 50.37 20.84
N PHE A 14 15.34 49.32 20.40
CA PHE A 14 13.92 49.35 20.03
C PHE A 14 13.07 48.70 21.13
N THR A 15 12.29 49.51 21.85
CA THR A 15 11.56 49.10 23.07
C THR A 15 10.06 48.89 22.86
N SER A 16 9.50 49.14 21.68
CA SER A 16 8.05 48.98 21.46
C SER A 16 7.67 47.50 21.40
N GLY A 17 6.84 47.05 22.36
CA GLY A 17 6.51 45.64 22.54
C GLY A 17 5.60 45.00 21.47
N PHE A 18 4.91 45.78 20.63
CA PHE A 18 4.01 45.27 19.59
C PHE A 18 4.05 46.17 18.34
N GLY A 19 4.79 45.74 17.32
CA GLY A 19 4.95 46.42 16.05
C GLY A 19 6.31 46.13 15.40
N THR A 20 6.37 46.12 14.06
CA THR A 20 7.65 46.03 13.33
C THR A 20 8.35 47.39 13.38
N ASN A 21 9.42 47.50 14.17
CA ASN A 21 10.32 48.65 14.08
C ASN A 21 11.07 48.57 12.77
N ALA A 22 11.19 49.64 11.99
CA ALA A 22 11.95 49.62 10.74
C ALA A 22 13.28 50.37 10.89
N LEU A 23 14.40 49.68 10.65
CA LEU A 23 15.72 50.26 10.46
C LEU A 23 16.09 50.16 8.98
N THR A 24 16.15 51.33 8.31
CA THR A 24 16.60 51.41 6.92
C THR A 24 18.04 51.92 6.87
N LEU A 25 18.92 51.12 6.25
CA LEU A 25 20.33 51.43 6.04
C LEU A 25 20.56 51.80 4.57
N GLY A 26 21.36 52.84 4.32
CA GLY A 26 22.01 53.03 3.02
C GLY A 26 23.13 52.00 2.79
N THR A 27 24.12 52.32 1.95
CA THR A 27 25.28 51.43 1.68
C THR A 27 26.34 51.40 2.79
N GLY A 28 26.08 52.05 3.94
CA GLY A 28 27.02 52.21 5.04
C GLY A 28 27.07 51.01 6.00
N ILE A 29 28.04 51.06 6.91
CA ILE A 29 28.21 50.11 8.01
C ILE A 29 27.73 50.76 9.31
N LEU A 30 26.80 50.13 10.03
CA LEU A 30 26.45 50.53 11.39
C LEU A 30 27.27 49.72 12.40
N ASN A 31 27.83 50.41 13.41
CA ASN A 31 28.63 49.84 14.51
C ASN A 31 27.97 50.17 15.89
N GLY A 32 27.89 49.19 16.80
CA GLY A 32 27.28 49.29 18.15
C GLY A 32 26.15 48.28 18.43
N GLY A 33 25.90 47.89 19.69
CA GLY A 33 24.86 46.88 20.01
C GLY A 33 23.44 47.33 19.65
N ILE A 34 22.60 46.43 19.13
CA ILE A 34 21.17 46.69 18.86
C ILE A 34 20.30 45.84 19.78
N GLY A 35 19.61 46.46 20.72
CA GLY A 35 18.65 45.79 21.59
C GLY A 35 17.24 45.79 21.00
N ILE A 36 16.54 44.65 21.00
CA ILE A 36 15.17 44.51 20.49
C ILE A 36 14.26 43.74 21.46
N SER A 37 13.01 44.17 21.61
CA SER A 37 11.97 43.46 22.40
C SER A 37 10.80 42.92 21.55
N GLY A 38 10.87 43.11 20.22
CA GLY A 38 9.86 42.71 19.23
C GLY A 38 10.49 42.50 17.85
N THR A 39 9.73 42.62 16.76
CA THR A 39 10.29 42.46 15.40
C THR A 39 11.02 43.72 14.93
N LEU A 40 12.28 43.57 14.53
CA LEU A 40 13.05 44.59 13.82
C LEU A 40 13.06 44.30 12.31
N GLY A 41 12.29 45.09 11.58
CA GLY A 41 12.34 45.21 10.12
C GLY A 41 13.65 45.84 9.67
N LEU A 42 14.48 45.11 8.93
CA LEU A 42 15.74 45.59 8.38
C LEU A 42 15.58 45.81 6.88
N ASN A 43 15.84 47.05 6.42
CA ASN A 43 15.66 47.48 5.03
C ASN A 43 16.94 48.11 4.47
N GLY A 44 17.09 48.05 3.13
CA GLY A 44 18.22 48.63 2.39
C GLY A 44 19.48 47.75 2.32
N PRO A 45 20.51 48.17 1.56
CA PRO A 45 21.66 47.33 1.20
C PRO A 45 22.88 47.47 2.14
N GLY A 46 22.67 47.89 3.39
CA GLY A 46 23.77 48.19 4.32
C GLY A 46 24.39 46.97 4.99
N SER A 47 25.41 47.20 5.82
CA SER A 47 26.01 46.17 6.66
C SER A 47 25.86 46.50 8.16
N LEU A 48 25.57 45.47 8.95
CA LEU A 48 25.50 45.51 10.40
C LEU A 48 26.69 44.72 10.97
N ASN A 49 27.64 45.44 11.56
CA ASN A 49 28.75 44.84 12.30
C ASN A 49 28.45 44.70 13.79
N ASN A 50 27.17 44.56 14.11
CA ASN A 50 26.60 44.74 15.44
C ASN A 50 26.17 43.40 16.04
N VAL A 51 26.04 43.39 17.37
CA VAL A 51 25.33 42.33 18.09
C VAL A 51 23.87 42.76 18.24
N ILE A 52 22.96 42.15 17.48
CA ILE A 52 21.53 42.24 17.75
C ILE A 52 21.20 41.27 18.89
N HIS A 53 20.57 41.75 19.96
CA HIS A 53 20.26 40.99 21.17
C HIS A 53 18.88 41.35 21.72
N ASP A 54 18.32 40.48 22.55
CA ASP A 54 17.07 40.75 23.25
C ASP A 54 17.27 41.85 24.30
N TYR A 55 16.43 42.89 24.30
CA TYR A 55 16.56 44.04 25.21
C TYR A 55 15.84 43.86 26.57
N THR A 56 15.06 42.79 26.73
CA THR A 56 14.35 42.38 27.96
C THR A 56 14.00 40.88 27.86
N ALA A 57 13.26 40.28 28.81
CA ALA A 57 12.84 38.86 28.77
C ALA A 57 11.86 38.47 27.61
N GLY A 58 11.77 39.29 26.56
CA GLY A 58 10.98 39.00 25.35
C GLY A 58 11.88 38.54 24.20
N SER A 59 11.36 37.66 23.34
CA SER A 59 12.09 37.13 22.19
C SER A 59 12.06 38.09 21.00
N GLY A 60 13.15 38.84 20.79
CA GLY A 60 13.31 39.73 19.65
C GLY A 60 13.46 38.96 18.33
N SER A 61 12.79 39.42 17.28
CA SER A 61 12.85 38.81 15.93
C SER A 61 13.40 39.79 14.90
N ILE A 62 13.92 39.29 13.78
CA ILE A 62 14.32 40.14 12.66
C ILE A 62 13.51 39.80 11.39
N LEU A 63 13.16 40.84 10.63
CA LEU A 63 12.42 40.74 9.38
C LEU A 63 13.17 41.50 8.29
N LYS A 64 13.78 40.80 7.34
CA LYS A 64 14.39 41.44 6.17
C LYS A 64 13.31 41.72 5.12
N GLY A 65 13.10 43.00 4.81
CA GLY A 65 12.14 43.46 3.78
C GLY A 65 10.72 43.66 4.32
N SER A 66 10.55 44.62 5.23
CA SER A 66 9.22 45.03 5.74
C SER A 66 8.37 45.71 4.66
N THR A 67 7.04 45.60 4.76
CA THR A 67 5.99 46.08 3.82
C THR A 67 6.00 47.58 3.52
N VAL A 68 6.96 48.34 4.06
CA VAL A 68 7.09 49.79 3.86
C VAL A 68 8.33 50.07 3.00
N GLY A 69 8.18 49.99 1.68
CA GLY A 69 9.12 50.57 0.71
C GLY A 69 10.52 49.94 0.60
N GLY A 70 10.68 48.64 0.93
CA GLY A 70 11.97 47.96 0.85
C GLY A 70 12.53 47.86 -0.57
N VAL A 71 13.71 48.42 -0.80
CA VAL A 71 14.49 48.22 -2.04
C VAL A 71 15.12 46.82 -2.00
N ALA A 72 15.05 46.08 -3.11
CA ALA A 72 15.77 44.82 -3.29
C ALA A 72 17.28 45.07 -3.14
N GLY A 73 17.87 44.56 -2.06
CA GLY A 73 19.29 44.77 -1.73
C GLY A 73 19.77 43.79 -0.66
N THR A 74 21.09 43.69 -0.53
CA THR A 74 21.78 42.78 0.38
C THR A 74 22.05 43.45 1.72
N LEU A 75 21.49 42.88 2.79
CA LEU A 75 21.83 43.23 4.15
C LEU A 75 22.85 42.23 4.71
N THR A 76 24.00 42.69 5.18
CA THR A 76 25.06 41.80 5.70
C THR A 76 25.16 41.86 7.21
N LEU A 77 25.08 40.70 7.89
CA LEU A 77 25.40 40.54 9.31
C LEU A 77 26.84 40.01 9.45
N SER A 78 27.73 40.80 10.06
CA SER A 78 29.11 40.38 10.36
C SER A 78 29.39 40.11 11.85
N GLY A 79 28.47 40.52 12.74
CA GLY A 79 28.52 40.25 14.18
C GLY A 79 27.76 38.99 14.59
N VAL A 80 28.12 38.40 15.74
CA VAL A 80 27.40 37.28 16.37
C VAL A 80 26.13 37.82 17.03
N ASN A 81 24.96 37.44 16.54
CA ASN A 81 23.68 37.91 17.07
C ASN A 81 23.10 36.92 18.09
N THR A 82 22.49 37.42 19.15
CA THR A 82 22.02 36.63 20.29
C THR A 82 20.52 36.75 20.55
N TYR A 83 19.76 37.43 19.69
CA TYR A 83 18.30 37.47 19.76
C TYR A 83 17.70 36.06 19.62
N THR A 84 16.56 35.83 20.28
CA THR A 84 15.97 34.47 20.39
C THR A 84 14.71 34.24 19.56
N GLY A 85 14.07 35.31 19.08
CA GLY A 85 12.93 35.22 18.18
C GLY A 85 13.31 34.84 16.75
N PHE A 86 12.30 34.70 15.90
CA PHE A 86 12.44 34.11 14.57
C PHE A 86 13.12 35.06 13.57
N THR A 87 13.83 34.51 12.58
CA THR A 87 14.44 35.27 11.47
C THR A 87 13.65 35.06 10.19
N SER A 88 13.09 36.12 9.62
CA SER A 88 12.31 36.05 8.36
C SER A 88 12.96 36.88 7.25
N VAL A 89 13.10 36.29 6.06
CA VAL A 89 13.61 36.96 4.86
C VAL A 89 12.49 37.02 3.81
N ASN A 90 11.86 38.19 3.71
CA ASN A 90 10.72 38.40 2.82
C ASN A 90 11.13 38.81 1.41
N THR A 91 12.17 39.65 1.29
CA THR A 91 12.67 40.15 0.00
C THR A 91 14.18 40.47 0.03
N GLY A 92 14.82 40.40 -1.14
CA GLY A 92 16.26 40.67 -1.30
C GLY A 92 17.12 39.66 -0.52
N THR A 93 18.37 40.04 -0.20
CA THR A 93 19.34 39.11 0.40
C THR A 93 19.61 39.46 1.86
N LEU A 94 19.59 38.46 2.74
CA LEU A 94 20.21 38.49 4.06
C LEU A 94 21.51 37.67 4.00
N ALA A 95 22.65 38.33 4.13
CA ALA A 95 23.97 37.71 4.04
C ALA A 95 24.64 37.58 5.40
N ILE A 96 25.29 36.45 5.67
CA ILE A 96 26.21 36.25 6.79
C ILE A 96 27.65 36.40 6.27
N SER A 97 28.48 37.18 6.96
CA SER A 97 29.89 37.37 6.59
C SER A 97 30.82 37.29 7.79
N GLY A 98 32.08 36.89 7.57
CA GLY A 98 33.06 36.73 8.66
C GLY A 98 32.50 35.83 9.76
N THR A 99 32.56 36.31 11.01
CA THR A 99 32.06 35.60 12.20
C THR A 99 30.57 35.82 12.47
N GLY A 100 29.81 36.37 11.53
CA GLY A 100 28.38 36.62 11.69
C GLY A 100 27.60 35.35 12.05
N SER A 101 26.59 35.46 12.91
CA SER A 101 25.79 34.30 13.31
C SER A 101 24.38 34.69 13.74
N ILE A 102 23.43 33.78 13.56
CA ILE A 102 22.03 33.87 14.01
C ILE A 102 21.59 32.61 14.79
N VAL A 103 22.54 31.83 15.31
CA VAL A 103 22.28 30.50 15.91
C VAL A 103 21.26 30.50 17.05
N ASN A 104 21.12 31.61 17.78
CA ASN A 104 20.16 31.72 18.88
C ASN A 104 18.72 31.93 18.42
N SER A 105 18.50 32.39 17.17
CA SER A 105 17.18 32.58 16.54
C SER A 105 16.37 31.29 16.64
N SER A 106 15.08 31.40 16.96
CA SER A 106 14.19 30.24 17.04
C SER A 106 14.02 29.50 15.72
N GLY A 107 14.30 30.14 14.59
CA GLY A 107 14.37 29.54 13.26
C GLY A 107 14.64 30.56 12.16
N LEU A 108 14.63 30.09 10.93
CA LEU A 108 14.84 30.87 9.71
C LEU A 108 13.72 30.58 8.71
N SER A 109 13.10 31.62 8.14
CA SER A 109 12.17 31.50 7.00
C SER A 109 12.62 32.34 5.82
N ILE A 110 12.55 31.76 4.63
CA ILE A 110 12.84 32.44 3.37
C ILE A 110 11.61 32.37 2.47
N LEU A 111 11.08 33.53 2.09
CA LEU A 111 9.93 33.63 1.18
C LEU A 111 10.38 33.65 -0.29
N ALA A 112 9.41 33.51 -1.19
CA ALA A 112 9.65 33.54 -2.63
C ALA A 112 10.40 34.81 -3.07
N GLY A 113 11.48 34.64 -3.84
CA GLY A 113 12.30 35.74 -4.37
C GLY A 113 13.27 36.37 -3.36
N ALA A 114 13.33 35.87 -2.12
CA ALA A 114 14.34 36.25 -1.14
C ALA A 114 15.55 35.31 -1.16
N THR A 115 16.68 35.77 -0.62
CA THR A 115 17.92 34.96 -0.52
C THR A 115 18.50 35.02 0.88
N PHE A 116 18.86 33.87 1.45
CA PHE A 116 19.77 33.77 2.57
C PHE A 116 21.15 33.33 2.05
N ASP A 117 22.17 34.16 2.22
CA ASP A 117 23.50 33.97 1.65
C ASP A 117 24.54 33.78 2.75
N ILE A 118 25.29 32.68 2.71
CA ILE A 118 26.37 32.40 3.69
C ILE A 118 27.74 32.28 3.02
N VAL A 119 27.88 32.71 1.77
CA VAL A 119 29.11 32.57 0.96
C VAL A 119 30.31 33.24 1.64
N ALA A 120 30.08 34.40 2.27
CA ALA A 120 31.13 35.20 2.89
C ALA A 120 31.40 34.87 4.37
N ALA A 121 30.71 33.87 4.94
CA ALA A 121 30.96 33.41 6.32
C ALA A 121 32.34 32.74 6.43
N SER A 122 33.02 32.91 7.56
CA SER A 122 34.35 32.32 7.80
C SER A 122 34.32 30.84 8.18
N ALA A 123 33.12 30.29 8.43
CA ALA A 123 32.87 28.90 8.77
C ALA A 123 31.41 28.54 8.44
N GLY A 124 31.03 27.28 8.63
CA GLY A 124 29.64 26.83 8.53
C GLY A 124 28.70 27.61 9.46
N VAL A 125 27.46 27.80 9.02
CA VAL A 125 26.44 28.59 9.72
C VAL A 125 25.43 27.65 10.36
N ASN A 126 25.07 27.92 11.61
CA ASN A 126 24.07 27.16 12.36
C ASN A 126 22.77 27.95 12.45
N VAL A 127 21.64 27.28 12.27
CA VAL A 127 20.29 27.79 12.55
C VAL A 127 19.51 26.71 13.29
N LYS A 128 18.51 27.06 14.10
CA LYS A 128 17.72 26.04 14.81
C LYS A 128 16.84 25.24 13.85
N ALA A 129 15.93 25.93 13.17
CA ALA A 129 14.96 25.37 12.24
C ALA A 129 14.93 26.15 10.93
N LEU A 130 14.45 25.51 9.85
CA LEU A 130 14.40 26.09 8.50
C LEU A 130 13.01 25.89 7.88
N THR A 131 12.27 26.96 7.66
CA THR A 131 10.94 26.92 7.03
C THR A 131 10.87 27.80 5.77
N GLY A 132 9.88 27.59 4.91
CA GLY A 132 9.63 28.46 3.76
C GLY A 132 8.69 27.79 2.78
N THR A 133 7.53 28.38 2.53
CA THR A 133 6.50 27.83 1.61
C THR A 133 6.62 28.35 0.19
N GLY A 134 7.60 29.23 -0.10
CA GLY A 134 7.87 29.78 -1.42
C GLY A 134 9.28 29.46 -1.94
N THR A 135 9.54 29.75 -3.21
CA THR A 135 10.80 29.44 -3.92
C THR A 135 11.96 30.40 -3.56
N GLY A 136 12.14 30.70 -2.27
CA GLY A 136 13.28 31.46 -1.78
C GLY A 136 14.59 30.69 -1.95
N THR A 137 15.74 31.37 -1.94
CA THR A 137 17.04 30.72 -2.17
C THR A 137 17.91 30.74 -0.91
N ILE A 138 18.57 29.61 -0.62
CA ILE A 138 19.74 29.54 0.26
C ILE A 138 20.97 29.38 -0.64
N ASN A 139 21.92 30.31 -0.53
CA ASN A 139 23.20 30.25 -1.21
C ASN A 139 24.30 29.89 -0.22
N LEU A 140 24.74 28.62 -0.25
CA LEU A 140 25.73 28.08 0.66
C LEU A 140 27.16 28.54 0.35
N GLY A 141 27.45 28.87 -0.92
CA GLY A 141 28.84 28.96 -1.38
C GLY A 141 29.58 27.66 -1.07
N ALA A 142 30.72 27.75 -0.40
CA ALA A 142 31.48 26.59 0.09
C ALA A 142 31.20 26.22 1.57
N ASN A 143 30.31 26.94 2.25
CA ASN A 143 30.04 26.77 3.67
C ASN A 143 28.90 25.77 3.91
N ASN A 144 28.96 25.05 5.03
CA ASN A 144 27.87 24.15 5.43
C ASN A 144 26.79 24.92 6.20
N LEU A 145 25.53 24.54 5.99
CA LEU A 145 24.40 24.94 6.83
C LEU A 145 24.05 23.79 7.78
N THR A 146 23.98 24.08 9.08
CA THR A 146 23.58 23.10 10.10
C THR A 146 22.26 23.52 10.74
N LEU A 147 21.28 22.63 10.71
CA LEU A 147 20.06 22.72 11.50
C LEU A 147 20.30 22.05 12.86
N THR A 148 20.24 22.79 13.95
CA THR A 148 20.52 22.24 15.29
C THR A 148 19.29 21.59 15.93
N ASN A 149 18.08 21.98 15.51
CA ASN A 149 16.81 21.40 15.97
C ASN A 149 15.68 21.71 14.97
N ALA A 150 15.55 20.90 13.91
CA ALA A 150 14.53 21.09 12.89
C ALA A 150 13.13 20.73 13.45
N VAL A 151 12.33 21.71 13.85
CA VAL A 151 10.96 21.45 14.34
C VAL A 151 10.02 21.27 13.14
N SER A 152 9.76 20.02 12.73
CA SER A 152 8.90 19.61 11.59
C SER A 152 8.81 20.64 10.48
N SER A 153 9.97 21.05 9.96
CA SER A 153 10.07 22.27 9.16
C SER A 153 9.94 21.94 7.67
N PHE A 154 9.09 22.68 6.96
CA PHE A 154 8.89 22.54 5.52
C PHE A 154 9.67 23.61 4.76
N PHE A 155 10.47 23.21 3.78
CA PHE A 155 11.20 24.13 2.92
C PHE A 155 11.00 23.81 1.42
N ALA A 156 10.26 24.68 0.74
CA ALA A 156 10.02 24.67 -0.70
C ALA A 156 11.02 25.51 -1.50
N GLY A 157 11.97 26.15 -0.83
CA GLY A 157 12.99 26.98 -1.47
C GLY A 157 14.13 26.18 -2.09
N ASN A 158 14.97 26.87 -2.86
CA ASN A 158 16.13 26.30 -3.53
C ASN A 158 17.37 26.38 -2.62
N ILE A 159 18.10 25.29 -2.44
CA ILE A 159 19.41 25.30 -1.75
C ILE A 159 20.51 25.07 -2.79
N THR A 160 21.52 25.94 -2.83
CA THR A 160 22.54 25.94 -3.89
C THR A 160 23.96 26.11 -3.31
N GLY A 161 24.98 25.67 -4.05
CA GLY A 161 26.40 25.85 -3.69
C GLY A 161 27.19 24.55 -3.59
N SER A 162 28.48 24.64 -3.28
CA SER A 162 29.34 23.48 -3.05
C SER A 162 29.40 23.01 -1.60
N GLY A 163 28.85 23.80 -0.66
CA GLY A 163 28.68 23.44 0.73
C GLY A 163 27.61 22.35 0.95
N GLY A 164 27.57 21.80 2.16
CA GLY A 164 26.65 20.74 2.56
C GLY A 164 25.54 21.20 3.52
N LEU A 165 24.62 20.28 3.78
CA LEU A 165 23.52 20.44 4.74
C LEU A 165 23.68 19.43 5.88
N THR A 166 23.56 19.85 7.13
CA THR A 166 23.57 18.95 8.29
C THR A 166 22.31 19.14 9.12
N ILE A 167 21.61 18.06 9.43
CA ILE A 167 20.45 18.05 10.31
C ILE A 167 20.86 17.32 11.58
N SER A 168 21.05 18.08 12.66
CA SER A 168 21.58 17.54 13.91
C SER A 168 20.51 16.84 14.74
N ASN A 169 19.27 17.34 14.68
CA ASN A 169 18.11 16.82 15.41
C ASN A 169 16.82 17.34 14.74
N GLY A 170 15.70 16.69 15.00
CA GLY A 170 14.37 17.06 14.51
C GLY A 170 14.12 16.67 13.05
N SER A 171 13.00 17.11 12.48
CA SER A 171 12.53 16.75 11.14
C SER A 171 12.57 17.92 10.15
N LEU A 172 13.14 17.66 8.97
CA LEU A 172 13.14 18.55 7.81
C LEU A 172 12.42 17.89 6.63
N ASN A 173 11.49 18.63 6.02
CA ASN A 173 10.83 18.24 4.78
C ASN A 173 11.31 19.16 3.65
N LEU A 174 11.95 18.58 2.64
CA LEU A 174 12.40 19.29 1.45
C LEU A 174 11.43 19.03 0.30
N THR A 175 10.95 20.11 -0.32
CA THR A 175 10.06 20.07 -1.49
C THR A 175 10.51 20.99 -2.62
N GLY A 176 11.46 21.89 -2.36
CA GLY A 176 12.14 22.70 -3.39
C GLY A 176 13.31 21.99 -4.05
N SER A 177 14.04 22.67 -4.95
CA SER A 177 15.24 22.08 -5.58
C SER A 177 16.46 22.22 -4.66
N ASN A 178 17.25 21.15 -4.54
CA ASN A 178 18.41 21.12 -3.66
C ASN A 178 19.67 20.84 -4.50
N ASP A 179 20.12 21.87 -5.23
CA ASP A 179 21.20 21.80 -6.22
C ASP A 179 22.61 21.85 -5.59
N TYR A 180 22.71 21.85 -4.26
CA TYR A 180 24.00 21.84 -3.58
C TYR A 180 24.71 20.50 -3.71
N VAL A 181 26.04 20.52 -3.81
CA VAL A 181 26.83 19.30 -4.07
C VAL A 181 27.63 18.80 -2.86
N GLY A 182 27.69 19.57 -1.77
CA GLY A 182 28.30 19.10 -0.52
C GLY A 182 27.45 18.01 0.15
N ALA A 183 28.03 17.32 1.13
CA ALA A 183 27.36 16.19 1.78
C ALA A 183 26.10 16.64 2.54
N THR A 184 25.07 15.78 2.53
CA THR A 184 23.91 15.85 3.40
C THR A 184 24.13 14.91 4.58
N ALA A 185 24.25 15.44 5.80
CA ALA A 185 24.40 14.64 7.01
C ALA A 185 23.12 14.66 7.84
N ILE A 186 22.57 13.49 8.15
CA ILE A 186 21.40 13.29 9.01
C ILE A 186 21.93 12.62 10.27
N ASN A 187 21.95 13.34 11.39
CA ASN A 187 22.48 12.80 12.64
C ASN A 187 21.43 11.94 13.37
N SER A 188 21.87 11.21 14.39
CA SER A 188 20.96 10.46 15.26
C SER A 188 19.92 11.39 15.90
N GLY A 189 18.65 10.98 15.87
CA GLY A 189 17.50 11.78 16.30
C GLY A 189 16.97 12.76 15.23
N ALA A 190 17.60 12.85 14.06
CA ALA A 190 17.12 13.66 12.95
C ALA A 190 16.34 12.83 11.90
N ILE A 191 15.42 13.51 11.22
CA ILE A 191 14.63 12.98 10.11
C ILE A 191 14.78 13.92 8.91
N LEU A 192 15.08 13.36 7.74
CA LEU A 192 14.98 14.05 6.47
C LEU A 192 13.94 13.38 5.57
N ASN A 193 12.96 14.15 5.12
CA ASN A 193 11.93 13.72 4.18
C ASN A 193 12.09 14.48 2.86
N LEU A 194 12.15 13.74 1.74
CA LEU A 194 12.06 14.31 0.40
C LEU A 194 10.64 14.12 -0.15
N GLY A 195 10.11 15.09 -0.88
CA GLY A 195 8.81 14.95 -1.57
C GLY A 195 7.61 15.40 -0.75
N ASN A 196 7.49 14.93 0.50
CA ASN A 196 6.30 15.14 1.34
C ASN A 196 4.97 14.86 0.60
N ALA A 197 4.87 13.71 -0.05
CA ALA A 197 3.77 13.29 -0.92
C ALA A 197 3.57 14.18 -2.17
N GLY A 198 4.62 14.87 -2.62
CA GLY A 198 4.67 15.65 -3.86
C GLY A 198 5.67 15.08 -4.88
N THR A 199 6.15 15.94 -5.78
CA THR A 199 7.12 15.62 -6.86
C THR A 199 8.38 16.49 -6.83
N GLY A 200 8.58 17.29 -5.79
CA GLY A 200 9.77 18.15 -5.61
C GLY A 200 10.59 17.73 -4.39
N GLY A 201 11.77 18.30 -4.16
CA GLY A 201 12.58 17.96 -2.98
C GLY A 201 13.79 17.07 -3.25
N LEU A 202 14.12 16.78 -4.51
CA LEU A 202 15.27 15.95 -4.84
C LEU A 202 16.59 16.64 -4.46
N LEU A 203 17.57 15.85 -4.02
CA LEU A 203 18.95 16.26 -3.79
C LEU A 203 19.79 16.16 -5.07
N ALA A 204 20.80 17.02 -5.21
CA ALA A 204 21.71 16.93 -6.34
C ALA A 204 22.40 15.55 -6.40
N PRO A 205 22.49 14.89 -7.57
CA PRO A 205 23.04 13.53 -7.72
C PRO A 205 24.44 13.31 -7.15
N SER A 206 25.28 14.36 -7.14
CA SER A 206 26.67 14.27 -6.69
C SER A 206 26.86 14.46 -5.18
N SER A 207 25.81 14.78 -4.43
CA SER A 207 25.90 14.93 -2.98
C SER A 207 25.93 13.56 -2.28
N ALA A 208 26.89 13.34 -1.39
CA ALA A 208 26.89 12.16 -0.53
C ALA A 208 25.84 12.32 0.58
N ILE A 209 25.17 11.22 0.96
CA ILE A 209 24.23 11.20 2.09
C ILE A 209 24.85 10.36 3.20
N ILE A 210 25.02 10.98 4.37
CA ILE A 210 25.52 10.34 5.59
C ILE A 210 24.33 10.28 6.55
N ASP A 211 23.63 9.16 6.55
CA ASP A 211 22.46 8.92 7.37
C ASP A 211 22.83 8.13 8.64
N ASN A 212 22.69 8.79 9.79
CA ASN A 212 22.75 8.20 11.13
C ASN A 212 21.42 8.37 11.89
N GLY A 213 20.38 8.89 11.21
CA GLY A 213 19.05 9.13 11.74
C GLY A 213 18.01 8.38 10.90
N GLN A 214 17.05 9.12 10.33
CA GLN A 214 16.04 8.57 9.43
C GLN A 214 15.99 9.37 8.12
N PHE A 215 16.03 8.68 7.00
CA PHE A 215 15.94 9.26 5.67
C PHE A 215 14.77 8.66 4.88
N TYR A 216 13.77 9.48 4.55
CA TYR A 216 12.58 9.07 3.84
C TYR A 216 12.43 9.72 2.48
N VAL A 217 12.00 8.91 1.52
CA VAL A 217 11.53 9.37 0.22
C VAL A 217 10.02 9.22 0.15
N ASN A 218 9.34 10.37 0.11
CA ASN A 218 7.89 10.49 0.01
C ASN A 218 7.49 11.18 -1.31
N HIS A 219 7.91 10.58 -2.43
CA HIS A 219 7.56 11.05 -3.77
C HIS A 219 6.39 10.24 -4.36
N THR A 220 5.58 10.91 -5.18
CA THR A 220 4.43 10.29 -5.86
C THR A 220 4.75 9.84 -7.29
N ASP A 221 5.86 10.31 -7.85
CA ASP A 221 6.38 10.02 -9.18
C ASP A 221 7.62 9.11 -9.13
N THR A 222 8.18 8.81 -10.30
CA THR A 222 9.43 8.06 -10.41
C THR A 222 10.63 8.99 -10.31
N ILE A 223 11.50 8.76 -9.33
CA ILE A 223 12.75 9.51 -9.15
C ILE A 223 13.97 8.60 -9.24
N VAL A 224 15.09 9.15 -9.72
CA VAL A 224 16.41 8.50 -9.64
C VAL A 224 17.22 9.16 -8.53
N LEU A 225 17.53 8.40 -7.49
CA LEU A 225 18.42 8.79 -6.43
C LEU A 225 19.81 8.17 -6.68
N ALA A 226 20.68 8.97 -7.29
CA ALA A 226 22.05 8.56 -7.65
C ALA A 226 23.06 8.73 -6.51
N ASN A 227 22.62 9.30 -5.40
CA ASN A 227 23.43 9.59 -4.23
C ASN A 227 23.96 8.30 -3.58
N ASN A 228 25.21 8.33 -3.12
CA ASN A 228 25.72 7.29 -2.23
C ASN A 228 25.21 7.55 -0.81
N ILE A 229 24.51 6.58 -0.23
CA ILE A 229 23.98 6.66 1.14
C ILE A 229 24.82 5.77 2.08
N SER A 230 25.31 6.34 3.17
CA SER A 230 26.15 5.65 4.16
C SER A 230 25.71 5.98 5.58
N GLY A 231 26.27 5.31 6.60
CA GLY A 231 26.03 5.60 8.02
C GLY A 231 25.23 4.52 8.76
N SER A 232 24.81 4.80 9.99
CA SER A 232 24.10 3.84 10.85
C SER A 232 22.57 3.98 10.82
N GLY A 233 22.06 4.93 10.05
CA GLY A 233 20.65 5.32 9.98
C GLY A 233 19.81 4.39 9.12
N LEU A 234 18.54 4.74 9.05
CA LEU A 234 17.48 3.98 8.40
C LEU A 234 16.98 4.71 7.15
N PHE A 235 16.82 3.97 6.06
CA PHE A 235 16.25 4.45 4.81
C PHE A 235 14.84 3.90 4.57
N GLY A 236 13.92 4.74 4.13
CA GLY A 236 12.52 4.36 3.88
C GLY A 236 11.94 4.93 2.59
N GLN A 237 11.33 4.05 1.78
CA GLN A 237 10.39 4.43 0.73
C GLN A 237 8.98 4.51 1.35
N VAL A 238 8.39 5.70 1.37
CA VAL A 238 7.06 5.94 1.94
C VAL A 238 6.06 6.54 0.94
N GLY A 239 6.55 7.07 -0.18
CA GLY A 239 5.70 7.62 -1.24
C GLY A 239 5.11 6.55 -2.15
N THR A 240 4.02 6.89 -2.85
CA THR A 240 3.34 6.00 -3.80
C THR A 240 4.09 5.80 -5.11
N GLY A 241 5.09 6.65 -5.39
CA GLY A 241 5.90 6.60 -6.61
C GLY A 241 6.99 5.53 -6.59
N THR A 242 7.98 5.70 -7.48
CA THR A 242 9.12 4.77 -7.62
C THR A 242 10.42 5.48 -7.28
N THR A 243 11.13 5.01 -6.27
CA THR A 243 12.51 5.47 -6.00
C THR A 243 13.50 4.50 -6.61
N ILE A 244 14.32 4.98 -7.55
CA ILE A 244 15.35 4.20 -8.22
C ILE A 244 16.71 4.54 -7.60
N LEU A 245 17.32 3.58 -6.89
CA LEU A 245 18.64 3.71 -6.30
C LEU A 245 19.72 3.29 -7.31
N THR A 246 20.56 4.24 -7.72
CA THR A 246 21.72 3.97 -8.61
C THR A 246 23.07 4.20 -7.93
N GLY A 247 23.09 4.81 -6.73
CA GLY A 247 24.29 4.96 -5.90
C GLY A 247 24.68 3.69 -5.14
N THR A 248 25.86 3.71 -4.52
CA THR A 248 26.33 2.68 -3.60
C THR A 248 25.82 2.96 -2.20
N ASN A 249 24.90 2.13 -1.70
CA ASN A 249 24.27 2.33 -0.40
C ASN A 249 24.76 1.31 0.64
N THR A 250 25.43 1.81 1.68
CA THR A 250 26.12 1.02 2.71
C THR A 250 25.64 1.30 4.13
N TYR A 251 24.44 1.85 4.30
CA TYR A 251 23.85 2.06 5.62
C TYR A 251 23.50 0.73 6.31
N LEU A 252 23.45 0.73 7.65
CA LEU A 252 23.43 -0.50 8.44
C LEU A 252 22.04 -1.00 8.84
N GLN A 253 21.09 -0.10 9.11
CA GLN A 253 19.72 -0.48 9.49
C GLN A 253 18.94 -1.02 8.28
N SER A 254 17.85 -1.75 8.54
CA SER A 254 16.96 -2.26 7.50
C SER A 254 16.36 -1.14 6.66
N THR A 255 16.28 -1.38 5.35
CA THR A 255 15.48 -0.55 4.43
C THR A 255 14.03 -0.94 4.56
N PHE A 256 13.10 0.01 4.65
CA PHE A 256 11.68 -0.30 4.55
C PHE A 256 11.01 0.28 3.31
N VAL A 257 9.99 -0.40 2.83
CA VAL A 257 9.13 0.02 1.71
C VAL A 257 7.68 -0.05 2.19
N ASN A 258 7.11 1.10 2.52
CA ASN A 258 5.74 1.21 3.04
C ASN A 258 4.71 1.46 1.94
N SER A 259 5.12 2.03 0.81
CA SER A 259 4.25 2.31 -0.32
C SER A 259 5.08 2.36 -1.61
N GLY A 260 4.41 2.31 -2.76
CA GLY A 260 5.05 2.45 -4.06
C GLY A 260 6.13 1.41 -4.32
N THR A 261 7.16 1.79 -5.08
CA THR A 261 8.26 0.90 -5.46
C THR A 261 9.62 1.45 -5.03
N LEU A 262 10.43 0.60 -4.39
CA LEU A 262 11.86 0.83 -4.29
C LEU A 262 12.57 -0.04 -5.33
N GLN A 263 13.26 0.56 -6.28
CA GLN A 263 14.00 -0.14 -7.33
C GLN A 263 15.51 0.00 -7.11
N ILE A 264 16.24 -1.12 -7.18
CA ILE A 264 17.70 -1.16 -7.15
C ILE A 264 18.23 -1.28 -8.58
N GLY A 265 19.02 -0.31 -9.02
CA GLY A 265 19.55 -0.23 -10.37
C GLY A 265 18.55 0.32 -11.39
N ASN A 266 19.06 0.66 -12.58
CA ASN A 266 18.28 1.24 -13.68
C ASN A 266 18.65 0.63 -15.05
N GLY A 267 18.76 -0.69 -15.10
CA GLY A 267 19.13 -1.44 -16.31
C GLY A 267 20.63 -1.44 -16.63
N GLY A 268 21.46 -0.92 -15.73
CA GLY A 268 22.92 -0.97 -15.81
C GLY A 268 23.52 -1.83 -14.69
N THR A 269 24.80 -1.57 -14.35
CA THR A 269 25.55 -2.30 -13.30
C THR A 269 25.72 -1.50 -12.00
N THR A 270 24.98 -0.40 -11.86
CA THR A 270 25.10 0.53 -10.73
C THR A 270 23.84 0.49 -9.87
N GLY A 271 24.00 0.71 -8.57
CA GLY A 271 22.95 0.52 -7.58
C GLY A 271 23.35 -0.62 -6.65
N SER A 272 23.39 -0.36 -5.35
CA SER A 272 23.57 -1.43 -4.37
C SER A 272 22.97 -1.03 -3.03
N VAL A 273 22.50 -2.01 -2.27
CA VAL A 273 22.02 -1.84 -0.89
C VAL A 273 22.54 -3.00 -0.06
N SER A 274 23.30 -2.72 1.01
CA SER A 274 23.87 -3.75 1.90
C SER A 274 23.03 -4.07 3.13
N ALA A 275 21.79 -3.58 3.20
CA ALA A 275 20.86 -3.72 4.32
C ALA A 275 19.84 -4.86 4.10
N SER A 276 19.15 -5.26 5.18
CA SER A 276 17.94 -6.09 5.08
C SER A 276 16.77 -5.25 4.54
N PHE A 277 15.69 -5.89 4.06
CA PHE A 277 14.51 -5.20 3.53
C PHE A 277 13.23 -5.59 4.26
N SER A 278 12.38 -4.62 4.57
CA SER A 278 11.01 -4.83 5.06
C SER A 278 10.01 -4.16 4.13
N VAL A 279 9.33 -4.94 3.28
CA VAL A 279 8.33 -4.49 2.32
C VAL A 279 6.96 -4.61 2.97
N ASN A 280 6.52 -3.55 3.65
CA ASN A 280 5.52 -3.65 4.71
C ASN A 280 4.07 -3.72 4.23
N SER A 281 3.77 -3.18 3.04
CA SER A 281 2.40 -3.11 2.50
C SER A 281 2.22 -4.05 1.32
N ALA A 282 1.04 -4.65 1.16
CA ALA A 282 0.75 -5.57 0.04
C ALA A 282 0.88 -4.91 -1.35
N SER A 283 0.69 -3.59 -1.45
CA SER A 283 0.89 -2.80 -2.66
C SER A 283 2.33 -2.31 -2.87
N ALA A 284 3.19 -2.42 -1.84
CA ALA A 284 4.58 -1.99 -1.94
C ALA A 284 5.42 -3.03 -2.69
N THR A 285 6.43 -2.57 -3.44
CA THR A 285 7.30 -3.43 -4.25
C THR A 285 8.77 -3.13 -4.03
N LEU A 286 9.57 -4.17 -3.81
CA LEU A 286 11.02 -4.12 -3.98
C LEU A 286 11.36 -4.66 -5.37
N ALA A 287 11.95 -3.83 -6.22
CA ALA A 287 12.33 -4.20 -7.59
C ALA A 287 13.86 -4.21 -7.78
N VAL A 288 14.36 -5.08 -8.66
CA VAL A 288 15.77 -5.11 -9.06
C VAL A 288 15.89 -5.01 -10.58
N ASN A 289 16.60 -3.98 -11.04
CA ASN A 289 16.85 -3.69 -12.45
C ASN A 289 18.36 -3.58 -12.71
N HIS A 290 19.05 -4.72 -12.65
CA HIS A 290 20.46 -4.84 -13.00
C HIS A 290 20.63 -5.58 -14.32
N SER A 291 21.64 -5.21 -15.11
CA SER A 291 22.06 -5.94 -16.31
C SER A 291 23.07 -7.05 -16.03
N ASP A 292 23.71 -7.02 -14.85
CA ASP A 292 24.72 -7.97 -14.39
C ASP A 292 24.22 -8.81 -13.21
N GLY A 293 25.14 -9.52 -12.54
CA GLY A 293 24.82 -10.29 -11.35
C GLY A 293 24.72 -9.41 -10.10
N TYR A 294 23.60 -9.46 -9.39
CA TYR A 294 23.39 -8.73 -8.13
C TYR A 294 22.92 -9.66 -7.01
N THR A 295 23.63 -9.70 -5.89
CA THR A 295 23.28 -10.57 -4.76
C THR A 295 22.65 -9.78 -3.62
N ILE A 296 21.42 -10.15 -3.25
CA ILE A 296 20.80 -9.73 -1.99
C ILE A 296 21.11 -10.79 -0.94
N ALA A 297 22.13 -10.50 -0.11
CA ALA A 297 22.64 -11.43 0.89
C ALA A 297 21.84 -11.44 2.19
N ARG A 298 20.99 -10.42 2.41
CA ARG A 298 20.22 -10.22 3.64
C ARG A 298 18.74 -10.48 3.40
N GLN A 299 18.01 -10.77 4.48
CA GLN A 299 16.61 -11.14 4.42
C GLN A 299 15.73 -10.01 3.87
N ILE A 300 14.72 -10.41 3.07
CA ILE A 300 13.55 -9.62 2.70
C ILE A 300 12.34 -10.15 3.50
N SER A 301 11.59 -9.26 4.16
CA SER A 301 10.39 -9.57 4.96
C SER A 301 9.23 -8.63 4.62
N GLY A 302 8.03 -8.92 5.14
CA GLY A 302 6.86 -8.04 5.04
C GLY A 302 5.77 -8.51 4.06
N ALA A 303 4.66 -7.79 3.96
CA ALA A 303 3.50 -8.21 3.17
C ALA A 303 3.64 -7.94 1.66
N GLY A 304 4.59 -7.11 1.24
CA GLY A 304 4.69 -6.63 -0.13
C GLY A 304 5.42 -7.54 -1.11
N ASN A 305 5.58 -7.02 -2.33
CA ASN A 305 5.99 -7.77 -3.51
C ASN A 305 7.49 -7.67 -3.77
N PHE A 306 8.01 -8.66 -4.49
CA PHE A 306 9.36 -8.65 -5.05
C PHE A 306 9.29 -8.73 -6.57
N SER A 307 10.07 -7.91 -7.28
CA SER A 307 10.09 -7.89 -8.75
C SER A 307 11.50 -7.90 -9.33
N GLN A 308 11.85 -8.95 -10.07
CA GLN A 308 13.01 -8.96 -10.95
C GLN A 308 12.61 -8.37 -12.31
N ILE A 309 13.21 -7.25 -12.69
CA ILE A 309 12.84 -6.53 -13.93
C ILE A 309 14.03 -6.25 -14.86
N GLY A 310 15.27 -6.46 -14.39
CA GLY A 310 16.47 -6.29 -15.21
C GLY A 310 16.86 -7.59 -15.91
N GLY A 311 17.48 -7.50 -17.08
CA GLY A 311 17.96 -8.65 -17.85
C GLY A 311 19.14 -9.42 -17.23
N GLY A 312 19.69 -8.95 -16.10
CA GLY A 312 20.75 -9.61 -15.34
C GLY A 312 20.26 -10.72 -14.41
N ASN A 313 21.14 -11.19 -13.50
CA ASN A 313 20.83 -12.22 -12.53
C ASN A 313 20.78 -11.66 -11.11
N THR A 314 19.61 -11.65 -10.48
CA THR A 314 19.50 -11.37 -9.05
C THR A 314 19.54 -12.65 -8.24
N THR A 315 20.48 -12.74 -7.30
CA THR A 315 20.62 -13.88 -6.39
C THR A 315 20.10 -13.54 -4.99
N LEU A 316 19.13 -14.31 -4.48
CA LEU A 316 18.70 -14.27 -3.08
C LEU A 316 19.37 -15.42 -2.31
N SER A 317 20.22 -15.08 -1.33
CA SER A 317 20.95 -16.11 -0.55
C SER A 317 20.48 -16.28 0.91
N ALA A 318 19.61 -15.38 1.39
CA ALA A 318 18.99 -15.46 2.70
C ALA A 318 17.61 -16.13 2.65
N ALA A 319 17.12 -16.60 3.80
CA ALA A 319 15.75 -17.07 3.93
C ALA A 319 14.79 -15.87 3.95
N ASN A 320 14.04 -15.65 2.88
CA ASN A 320 13.12 -14.53 2.76
C ASN A 320 11.72 -14.93 3.24
N SER A 321 11.10 -14.03 4.00
CA SER A 321 9.81 -14.26 4.68
C SER A 321 8.70 -13.31 4.19
N TYR A 322 8.92 -12.57 3.10
CA TYR A 322 7.87 -11.74 2.53
C TYR A 322 6.75 -12.61 1.96
N THR A 323 5.51 -12.11 2.05
CA THR A 323 4.30 -12.88 1.69
C THR A 323 3.63 -12.41 0.42
N GLY A 324 4.02 -11.26 -0.14
CA GLY A 324 3.51 -10.80 -1.43
C GLY A 324 4.05 -11.61 -2.61
N THR A 325 3.69 -11.19 -3.80
CA THR A 325 3.98 -11.92 -5.04
C THR A 325 5.42 -11.73 -5.45
N THR A 326 6.04 -12.79 -5.96
CA THR A 326 7.35 -12.72 -6.63
C THR A 326 7.11 -12.66 -8.14
N THR A 327 7.53 -11.58 -8.80
CA THR A 327 7.42 -11.46 -10.26
C THR A 327 8.81 -11.44 -10.88
N ILE A 328 9.02 -12.23 -11.92
CA ILE A 328 10.23 -12.24 -12.74
C ILE A 328 9.79 -11.79 -14.13
N SER A 329 9.97 -10.51 -14.42
CA SER A 329 9.54 -9.91 -15.70
C SER A 329 10.56 -10.12 -16.80
N ASP A 330 11.85 -10.14 -16.45
CA ASP A 330 12.99 -10.35 -17.36
C ASP A 330 14.19 -10.91 -16.55
N GLY A 331 15.22 -11.39 -17.23
CA GLY A 331 16.46 -11.87 -16.61
C GLY A 331 16.27 -13.10 -15.72
N THR A 332 17.09 -13.22 -14.68
CA THR A 332 17.10 -14.38 -13.77
C THR A 332 16.91 -13.96 -12.32
N LEU A 333 16.04 -14.68 -11.60
CA LEU A 333 16.01 -14.71 -10.15
C LEU A 333 16.56 -16.07 -9.68
N SER A 334 17.76 -16.07 -9.12
CA SER A 334 18.40 -17.26 -8.55
C SER A 334 18.21 -17.34 -7.02
N LEU A 335 17.87 -18.51 -6.50
CA LEU A 335 18.00 -18.86 -5.09
C LEU A 335 19.31 -19.62 -4.86
N SER A 336 20.08 -19.24 -3.84
CA SER A 336 21.36 -19.89 -3.54
C SER A 336 21.58 -20.13 -2.04
N GLY A 337 22.36 -21.15 -1.68
CA GLY A 337 22.65 -21.43 -0.27
C GLY A 337 21.38 -21.75 0.52
N ALA A 338 21.08 -20.94 1.55
CA ALA A 338 19.84 -21.01 2.34
C ALA A 338 18.69 -20.18 1.72
N GLY A 339 18.88 -19.65 0.52
CA GLY A 339 17.90 -18.87 -0.23
C GLY A 339 16.55 -19.56 -0.36
N THR A 340 15.50 -18.91 0.13
CA THR A 340 14.12 -19.38 -0.03
C THR A 340 13.15 -18.20 -0.13
N ILE A 341 12.02 -18.43 -0.79
CA ILE A 341 10.88 -17.51 -0.91
C ILE A 341 9.56 -18.25 -0.61
N ALA A 342 9.61 -19.30 0.19
CA ALA A 342 8.46 -20.18 0.46
C ALA A 342 7.24 -19.47 1.06
N ALA A 343 7.44 -18.32 1.70
CA ALA A 343 6.36 -17.51 2.27
C ALA A 343 5.58 -16.70 1.20
N SER A 344 6.19 -16.43 0.03
CA SER A 344 5.59 -15.63 -1.04
C SER A 344 4.23 -16.20 -1.46
N SER A 345 3.31 -15.33 -1.87
CA SER A 345 1.97 -15.72 -2.33
C SER A 345 2.01 -16.59 -3.59
N GLY A 346 3.07 -16.43 -4.39
CA GLY A 346 3.28 -17.12 -5.65
C GLY A 346 4.47 -16.58 -6.42
N VAL A 347 4.86 -17.30 -7.47
CA VAL A 347 5.86 -16.87 -8.45
C VAL A 347 5.19 -16.70 -9.82
N ILE A 348 5.35 -15.53 -10.41
CA ILE A 348 5.03 -15.25 -11.82
C ILE A 348 6.37 -15.18 -12.56
N ASP A 349 6.71 -16.24 -13.29
CA ASP A 349 7.98 -16.36 -14.02
C ASP A 349 7.81 -16.10 -15.53
N ASN A 350 8.26 -14.93 -15.97
CA ASN A 350 8.38 -14.56 -17.38
C ASN A 350 9.84 -14.42 -17.84
N GLY A 351 10.81 -14.75 -16.97
CA GLY A 351 12.24 -14.73 -17.26
C GLY A 351 12.86 -16.08 -16.92
N THR A 352 13.66 -16.16 -15.86
CA THR A 352 14.18 -17.42 -15.34
C THR A 352 14.10 -17.46 -13.83
N PHE A 353 13.38 -18.44 -13.27
CA PHE A 353 13.46 -18.80 -11.87
C PHE A 353 14.45 -19.95 -11.67
N ASP A 354 15.61 -19.68 -11.07
CA ASP A 354 16.69 -20.66 -10.89
C ASP A 354 16.86 -21.05 -9.42
N ILE A 355 16.66 -22.33 -9.09
CA ILE A 355 16.87 -22.86 -7.74
C ILE A 355 18.07 -23.81 -7.65
N SER A 356 18.85 -23.94 -8.73
CA SER A 356 19.95 -24.90 -8.82
C SER A 356 21.07 -24.65 -7.79
N GLY A 357 21.17 -23.42 -7.27
CA GLY A 357 22.14 -23.02 -6.25
C GLY A 357 21.73 -23.27 -4.80
N VAL A 358 20.50 -23.74 -4.54
CA VAL A 358 20.01 -24.01 -3.17
C VAL A 358 20.76 -25.18 -2.56
N THR A 359 21.26 -25.03 -1.33
CA THR A 359 21.99 -26.10 -0.61
C THR A 359 21.18 -26.76 0.49
N THR A 360 19.97 -26.29 0.77
CA THR A 360 19.07 -26.87 1.77
C THR A 360 18.67 -28.29 1.37
N ALA A 361 18.80 -29.24 2.31
CA ALA A 361 18.42 -30.62 2.08
C ALA A 361 16.92 -30.72 1.76
N GLY A 362 16.56 -31.39 0.67
CA GLY A 362 15.17 -31.47 0.20
C GLY A 362 14.72 -30.29 -0.69
N GLY A 363 15.61 -29.34 -1.01
CA GLY A 363 15.31 -28.24 -1.93
C GLY A 363 14.60 -27.05 -1.27
N THR A 364 13.68 -26.43 -2.00
CA THR A 364 12.90 -25.26 -1.57
C THR A 364 11.43 -25.39 -1.96
N ALA A 365 10.60 -24.45 -1.53
CA ALA A 365 9.16 -24.44 -1.80
C ALA A 365 8.67 -23.04 -2.23
N ILE A 366 7.54 -23.02 -2.92
CA ILE A 366 6.70 -21.86 -3.22
C ILE A 366 5.22 -22.26 -3.10
N LYS A 367 4.30 -21.30 -3.09
CA LYS A 367 2.86 -21.60 -3.06
C LYS A 367 2.35 -21.99 -4.44
N THR A 368 2.39 -21.04 -5.37
CA THR A 368 1.95 -21.20 -6.76
C THR A 368 3.10 -20.89 -7.73
N LEU A 369 3.02 -21.46 -8.92
CA LEU A 369 3.84 -21.08 -10.06
C LEU A 369 2.90 -20.65 -11.20
N SER A 370 3.31 -19.64 -11.94
CA SER A 370 2.62 -19.19 -13.15
C SER A 370 3.63 -18.49 -14.04
N GLY A 371 3.31 -18.29 -15.31
CA GLY A 371 4.26 -17.64 -16.22
C GLY A 371 3.92 -17.77 -17.68
N SER A 372 4.51 -16.90 -18.49
CA SER A 372 4.41 -16.92 -19.95
C SER A 372 5.38 -17.92 -20.58
N ALA A 373 5.32 -18.04 -21.91
CA ALA A 373 6.22 -18.90 -22.68
C ALA A 373 7.70 -18.51 -22.62
N ASN A 374 8.00 -17.29 -22.14
CA ASN A 374 9.37 -16.83 -21.95
C ASN A 374 9.97 -17.31 -20.62
N GLY A 375 9.14 -17.74 -19.67
CA GLY A 375 9.58 -18.22 -18.36
C GLY A 375 10.45 -19.48 -18.46
N THR A 376 11.37 -19.65 -17.53
CA THR A 376 12.22 -20.84 -17.41
C THR A 376 12.42 -21.19 -15.94
N LEU A 377 11.89 -22.34 -15.52
CA LEU A 377 12.19 -22.92 -14.21
C LEU A 377 13.45 -23.80 -14.31
N ALA A 378 14.56 -23.33 -13.72
CA ALA A 378 15.81 -24.09 -13.65
C ALA A 378 15.95 -24.80 -12.29
N LEU A 379 15.70 -26.11 -12.27
CA LEU A 379 15.79 -26.93 -11.06
C LEU A 379 17.22 -27.38 -10.74
N GLY A 380 18.05 -27.58 -11.77
CA GLY A 380 19.34 -28.26 -11.63
C GLY A 380 19.16 -29.66 -11.04
N THR A 381 19.74 -29.90 -9.87
CA THR A 381 19.59 -31.14 -9.08
C THR A 381 18.58 -31.02 -7.94
N GLN A 382 17.96 -29.85 -7.75
CA GLN A 382 17.19 -29.53 -6.56
C GLN A 382 15.70 -29.84 -6.71
N THR A 383 15.03 -29.91 -5.56
CA THR A 383 13.58 -30.07 -5.52
C THR A 383 12.90 -28.72 -5.35
N LEU A 384 11.87 -28.44 -6.15
CA LEU A 384 10.92 -27.36 -5.91
C LEU A 384 9.58 -27.97 -5.48
N ALA A 385 9.04 -27.55 -4.35
CA ALA A 385 7.68 -27.93 -3.93
C ALA A 385 6.69 -26.79 -4.16
N LEU A 386 5.60 -27.06 -4.90
CA LEU A 386 4.41 -26.23 -4.97
C LEU A 386 3.45 -26.66 -3.85
N THR A 387 3.31 -25.81 -2.83
CA THR A 387 2.58 -26.14 -1.60
C THR A 387 1.07 -25.93 -1.71
N ALA A 388 0.65 -25.04 -2.60
CA ALA A 388 -0.76 -24.73 -2.85
C ALA A 388 -0.90 -24.31 -4.31
N ALA A 389 -0.61 -25.23 -5.23
CA ALA A 389 -0.55 -24.94 -6.66
C ALA A 389 -1.87 -24.34 -7.17
N ALA A 390 -1.77 -23.28 -7.95
CA ALA A 390 -2.89 -22.57 -8.53
C ALA A 390 -2.34 -21.66 -9.62
N GLY A 391 -2.33 -22.15 -10.86
CA GLY A 391 -1.77 -21.37 -11.95
C GLY A 391 -1.63 -22.12 -13.26
N THR A 392 -1.15 -21.38 -14.26
CA THR A 392 -0.68 -21.92 -15.54
C THR A 392 0.74 -21.44 -15.79
N PHE A 393 1.67 -22.37 -15.91
CA PHE A 393 3.05 -22.11 -16.30
C PHE A 393 3.26 -22.53 -17.75
N SER A 394 3.47 -21.54 -18.62
CA SER A 394 3.73 -21.76 -20.05
C SER A 394 5.22 -21.82 -20.39
N GLY A 395 6.09 -21.64 -19.39
CA GLY A 395 7.55 -21.62 -19.59
C GLY A 395 8.17 -23.01 -19.69
N ALA A 396 9.48 -23.04 -19.92
CA ALA A 396 10.25 -24.28 -19.96
C ALA A 396 10.71 -24.70 -18.56
N ILE A 397 10.72 -26.00 -18.27
CA ILE A 397 11.39 -26.55 -17.08
C ILE A 397 12.72 -27.16 -17.54
N THR A 398 13.77 -27.01 -16.73
CA THR A 398 15.08 -27.62 -16.98
C THR A 398 15.63 -28.30 -15.72
N GLY A 399 16.38 -29.39 -15.91
CA GLY A 399 17.00 -30.15 -14.81
C GLY A 399 17.09 -31.64 -15.13
N THR A 400 18.23 -32.24 -14.78
CA THR A 400 18.49 -33.66 -15.10
C THR A 400 18.02 -34.61 -14.01
N THR A 401 18.20 -34.22 -12.74
CA THR A 401 17.82 -34.99 -11.55
C THR A 401 17.00 -34.18 -10.55
N GLY A 402 16.75 -32.90 -10.83
CA GLY A 402 15.85 -32.06 -10.04
C GLY A 402 14.43 -32.62 -10.03
N THR A 403 13.68 -32.31 -8.98
CA THR A 403 12.31 -32.81 -8.81
C THR A 403 11.33 -31.66 -8.63
N LEU A 404 10.24 -31.65 -9.39
CA LEU A 404 9.10 -30.77 -9.13
C LEU A 404 8.06 -31.52 -8.31
N THR A 405 7.74 -31.04 -7.12
CA THR A 405 6.73 -31.65 -6.25
C THR A 405 5.48 -30.79 -6.23
N LEU A 406 4.32 -31.38 -6.49
CA LEU A 406 3.03 -30.76 -6.19
C LEU A 406 2.48 -31.38 -4.91
N ALA A 407 2.45 -30.60 -3.84
CA ALA A 407 1.97 -31.04 -2.54
C ALA A 407 0.43 -30.97 -2.43
N ALA A 408 -0.18 -29.95 -3.05
CA ALA A 408 -1.62 -29.74 -3.13
C ALA A 408 -1.97 -28.74 -4.25
N GLY A 409 -3.25 -28.64 -4.60
CA GLY A 409 -3.77 -27.64 -5.54
C GLY A 409 -3.82 -28.10 -7.00
N ASN A 410 -4.04 -27.16 -7.91
CA ASN A 410 -4.20 -27.42 -9.35
C ASN A 410 -3.18 -26.60 -10.16
N GLU A 411 -2.27 -27.27 -10.85
CA GLU A 411 -1.26 -26.62 -11.71
C GLU A 411 -1.48 -27.01 -13.16
N VAL A 412 -1.35 -26.06 -14.09
CA VAL A 412 -1.38 -26.34 -15.53
C VAL A 412 -0.03 -26.04 -16.16
N PHE A 413 0.57 -27.01 -16.84
CA PHE A 413 1.75 -26.79 -17.68
C PHE A 413 1.34 -26.75 -19.15
N SER A 414 1.66 -25.64 -19.80
CA SER A 414 1.39 -25.36 -21.22
C SER A 414 2.65 -25.06 -22.03
N GLY A 415 3.82 -25.10 -21.38
CA GLY A 415 5.11 -24.84 -22.00
C GLY A 415 5.74 -26.03 -22.70
N HIS A 416 7.00 -25.91 -23.07
CA HIS A 416 7.78 -26.94 -23.76
C HIS A 416 9.06 -27.18 -22.94
N SER A 417 9.16 -28.31 -22.24
CA SER A 417 10.25 -28.62 -21.29
C SER A 417 11.24 -29.64 -21.85
N THR A 418 11.70 -29.46 -23.10
CA THR A 418 12.53 -30.44 -23.84
C THR A 418 13.89 -30.77 -23.20
N ALA A 419 14.31 -30.02 -22.18
CA ALA A 419 15.55 -30.23 -21.43
C ALA A 419 15.30 -30.77 -20.02
N PHE A 420 14.06 -31.11 -19.67
CA PHE A 420 13.69 -31.67 -18.38
C PHE A 420 13.66 -33.19 -18.43
N THR A 421 14.55 -33.83 -17.68
CA THR A 421 14.57 -35.28 -17.50
C THR A 421 14.46 -35.69 -16.02
N GLY A 422 14.08 -34.73 -15.17
CA GLY A 422 13.95 -34.90 -13.73
C GLY A 422 12.66 -35.63 -13.32
N GLY A 423 12.37 -35.58 -12.02
CA GLY A 423 11.16 -36.17 -11.44
C GLY A 423 10.03 -35.15 -11.31
N VAL A 424 8.79 -35.62 -11.43
CA VAL A 424 7.59 -34.89 -10.99
C VAL A 424 6.89 -35.74 -9.94
N ALA A 425 6.90 -35.28 -8.69
CA ALA A 425 6.21 -35.93 -7.58
C ALA A 425 4.85 -35.27 -7.38
N PHE A 426 3.78 -36.05 -7.49
CA PHE A 426 2.41 -35.56 -7.46
C PHE A 426 1.70 -36.14 -6.24
N ASN A 427 1.69 -35.38 -5.15
CA ASN A 427 1.24 -35.90 -3.85
C ASN A 427 -0.26 -35.66 -3.62
N ALA A 428 -0.83 -34.56 -4.12
CA ALA A 428 -2.26 -34.29 -4.07
C ALA A 428 -2.67 -33.24 -5.14
N GLY A 429 -3.96 -33.24 -5.50
CA GLY A 429 -4.56 -32.21 -6.36
C GLY A 429 -4.67 -32.61 -7.84
N THR A 430 -4.45 -31.65 -8.74
CA THR A 430 -4.56 -31.83 -10.20
C THR A 430 -3.33 -31.30 -10.94
N ILE A 431 -2.74 -32.10 -11.83
CA ILE A 431 -1.80 -31.60 -12.86
C ILE A 431 -2.55 -31.56 -14.19
N GLY A 432 -2.57 -30.40 -14.84
CA GLY A 432 -3.07 -30.23 -16.21
C GLY A 432 -1.92 -30.07 -17.19
N LEU A 433 -1.95 -30.81 -18.30
CA LEU A 433 -1.01 -30.63 -19.42
C LEU A 433 -1.80 -30.23 -20.67
N THR A 434 -1.34 -29.19 -21.38
CA THR A 434 -2.00 -28.69 -22.61
C THR A 434 -1.11 -28.74 -23.86
N THR A 435 0.20 -28.96 -23.72
CA THR A 435 1.17 -29.17 -24.81
C THR A 435 1.95 -30.48 -24.66
N LEU A 436 2.33 -31.07 -25.80
CA LEU A 436 2.88 -32.44 -25.91
C LEU A 436 4.11 -32.68 -25.03
N ASP A 437 4.89 -31.65 -24.78
CA ASP A 437 6.21 -31.66 -24.14
C ASP A 437 6.27 -30.78 -22.89
N ALA A 438 5.12 -30.39 -22.33
CA ALA A 438 5.03 -29.61 -21.09
C ALA A 438 5.90 -30.15 -19.94
N LEU A 439 5.99 -31.47 -19.81
CA LEU A 439 6.88 -32.17 -18.87
C LEU A 439 7.85 -33.15 -19.57
N ASP A 440 7.91 -33.11 -20.91
CA ASP A 440 8.73 -33.97 -21.79
C ASP A 440 9.01 -35.38 -21.22
N ARG A 441 10.28 -35.73 -20.93
CA ARG A 441 10.72 -37.05 -20.48
C ARG A 441 10.73 -37.21 -18.97
N ALA A 442 10.02 -36.35 -18.24
CA ALA A 442 9.97 -36.42 -16.79
C ALA A 442 9.38 -37.75 -16.29
N VAL A 443 9.94 -38.22 -15.17
CA VAL A 443 9.39 -39.37 -14.45
C VAL A 443 8.31 -38.88 -13.50
N ILE A 444 7.06 -39.25 -13.75
CA ILE A 444 5.90 -38.84 -12.94
C ILE A 444 5.64 -39.91 -11.88
N THR A 445 5.61 -39.49 -10.62
CA THR A 445 5.35 -40.35 -9.46
C THR A 445 4.13 -39.84 -8.72
N PHE A 446 3.11 -40.69 -8.57
CA PHE A 446 1.92 -40.41 -7.77
C PHE A 446 2.18 -40.71 -6.29
N GLY A 447 1.61 -39.88 -5.42
CA GLY A 447 1.69 -40.03 -3.96
C GLY A 447 0.65 -41.00 -3.41
N THR A 448 0.33 -40.84 -2.13
CA THR A 448 -0.72 -41.62 -1.46
C THR A 448 -2.03 -40.85 -1.41
N GLY A 449 -3.11 -41.42 -1.96
CA GLY A 449 -4.46 -40.81 -1.98
C GLY A 449 -5.04 -40.84 -3.39
N ALA A 450 -6.09 -40.05 -3.65
CA ALA A 450 -6.61 -39.82 -5.00
C ALA A 450 -5.99 -38.57 -5.63
N GLN A 451 -5.38 -38.71 -6.80
CA GLN A 451 -4.83 -37.62 -7.60
C GLN A 451 -5.38 -37.64 -9.03
N THR A 452 -5.45 -36.48 -9.69
CA THR A 452 -5.93 -36.37 -11.08
C THR A 452 -4.87 -35.79 -12.01
N LEU A 453 -4.44 -36.55 -13.02
CA LEU A 453 -3.66 -36.03 -14.14
C LEU A 453 -4.59 -35.74 -15.31
N ASN A 454 -4.84 -34.46 -15.58
CA ASN A 454 -5.63 -33.98 -16.71
C ASN A 454 -4.74 -33.81 -17.94
N LEU A 455 -5.01 -34.59 -18.98
CA LEU A 455 -4.32 -34.52 -20.25
C LEU A 455 -5.28 -33.98 -21.31
N ASN A 456 -5.10 -32.70 -21.69
CA ASN A 456 -5.92 -32.05 -22.72
C ASN A 456 -5.10 -31.76 -23.98
N LEU A 457 -4.73 -32.80 -24.71
CA LEU A 457 -3.71 -32.70 -25.75
C LEU A 457 -3.96 -33.61 -26.98
N ILE A 458 -3.21 -33.37 -28.07
CA ILE A 458 -3.22 -34.16 -29.32
C ILE A 458 -1.77 -34.58 -29.65
N GLY A 459 -1.42 -35.88 -29.66
CA GLY A 459 -0.07 -36.34 -30.03
C GLY A 459 0.42 -37.66 -29.40
N THR A 460 1.74 -37.93 -29.42
CA THR A 460 2.39 -39.13 -28.85
C THR A 460 3.33 -38.76 -27.68
N TYR A 461 3.10 -39.32 -26.50
CA TYR A 461 3.82 -39.02 -25.24
C TYR A 461 4.88 -40.09 -24.92
N THR A 462 5.92 -39.73 -24.17
CA THR A 462 6.95 -40.67 -23.68
C THR A 462 7.29 -40.39 -22.21
N ASN A 463 6.27 -40.17 -21.38
CA ASN A 463 6.43 -40.03 -19.94
C ASN A 463 6.44 -41.42 -19.29
N LYS A 464 7.29 -41.58 -18.27
CA LYS A 464 7.35 -42.80 -17.47
C LYS A 464 6.59 -42.59 -16.16
N PHE A 465 5.65 -43.48 -15.85
CA PHE A 465 4.89 -43.46 -14.61
C PHE A 465 5.38 -44.55 -13.65
N MET A 466 5.74 -44.18 -12.41
CA MET A 466 6.34 -45.11 -11.44
C MET A 466 5.35 -45.77 -10.45
N GLY A 467 4.10 -45.32 -10.40
CA GLY A 467 3.06 -45.91 -9.55
C GLY A 467 1.71 -45.24 -9.76
N PHE A 468 0.62 -45.98 -9.55
CA PHE A 468 -0.77 -45.51 -9.72
C PHE A 468 -1.64 -46.20 -8.66
N ALA A 469 -2.40 -45.46 -7.86
CA ALA A 469 -3.31 -46.02 -6.85
C ALA A 469 -4.70 -46.32 -7.42
N VAL A 470 -5.55 -47.04 -6.67
CA VAL A 470 -6.90 -47.46 -7.12
C VAL A 470 -7.83 -46.26 -7.38
N GLU A 471 -7.64 -45.17 -6.63
CA GLU A 471 -8.46 -43.95 -6.73
C GLU A 471 -7.84 -42.86 -7.61
N ASP A 472 -6.60 -43.06 -8.09
CA ASP A 472 -5.98 -42.13 -9.03
C ASP A 472 -6.68 -42.18 -10.38
N THR A 473 -6.76 -41.03 -11.03
CA THR A 473 -7.43 -40.89 -12.31
C THR A 473 -6.53 -40.17 -13.31
N ILE A 474 -6.42 -40.72 -14.52
CA ILE A 474 -5.93 -39.99 -15.69
C ILE A 474 -7.17 -39.57 -16.48
N ASP A 475 -7.47 -38.26 -16.48
CA ASP A 475 -8.57 -37.69 -17.25
C ASP A 475 -8.05 -37.28 -18.64
N LEU A 476 -8.47 -38.05 -19.65
CA LEU A 476 -8.14 -37.85 -21.04
C LEU A 476 -9.31 -37.13 -21.73
N ARG A 477 -9.36 -35.80 -21.59
CA ARG A 477 -10.40 -35.00 -22.27
C ARG A 477 -10.31 -35.04 -23.79
N ALA A 478 -9.14 -35.42 -24.32
CA ALA A 478 -8.90 -35.62 -25.76
C ALA A 478 -9.62 -36.84 -26.39
N LEU A 479 -10.30 -37.68 -25.61
CA LEU A 479 -10.98 -38.89 -26.10
C LEU A 479 -12.45 -38.70 -26.53
N SER A 480 -12.96 -37.47 -26.58
CA SER A 480 -14.40 -37.14 -26.75
C SER A 480 -15.06 -37.58 -28.09
N SER A 481 -14.34 -38.23 -29.02
CA SER A 481 -14.88 -38.63 -30.32
C SER A 481 -15.43 -40.06 -30.36
N SER A 482 -16.53 -40.28 -31.07
CA SER A 482 -17.09 -41.61 -31.34
C SER A 482 -16.04 -42.52 -32.02
N GLY A 483 -15.75 -43.68 -31.43
CA GLY A 483 -14.79 -44.66 -31.97
C GLY A 483 -13.42 -44.69 -31.28
N ALA A 484 -13.23 -43.96 -30.19
CA ALA A 484 -12.03 -44.05 -29.36
C ALA A 484 -11.86 -45.43 -28.71
N SER A 485 -10.61 -45.90 -28.57
CA SER A 485 -10.27 -47.19 -27.96
C SER A 485 -8.99 -47.10 -27.14
N ALA A 486 -8.93 -47.79 -26.01
CA ALA A 486 -7.69 -47.98 -25.24
C ALA A 486 -7.29 -49.45 -25.21
N SER A 487 -5.99 -49.73 -25.23
CA SER A 487 -5.41 -51.08 -25.20
C SER A 487 -4.15 -51.08 -24.35
N TYR A 488 -4.09 -51.94 -23.35
CA TYR A 488 -2.90 -52.15 -22.54
C TYR A 488 -2.08 -53.33 -23.07
N ASN A 489 -0.80 -53.10 -23.37
CA ASN A 489 0.13 -54.14 -23.75
C ASN A 489 0.86 -54.66 -22.50
N ALA A 490 0.47 -55.83 -22.02
CA ALA A 490 1.05 -56.45 -20.83
C ALA A 490 2.55 -56.82 -20.95
N THR A 491 3.12 -56.83 -22.17
CA THR A 491 4.55 -57.09 -22.38
C THR A 491 5.36 -55.81 -22.29
N THR A 492 4.88 -54.73 -22.90
CA THR A 492 5.59 -53.44 -22.93
C THR A 492 5.15 -52.49 -21.81
N HIS A 493 4.11 -52.85 -21.05
CA HIS A 493 3.47 -52.01 -20.03
C HIS A 493 2.94 -50.68 -20.59
N ASP A 494 2.64 -50.65 -21.89
CA ASP A 494 2.12 -49.48 -22.59
C ASP A 494 0.60 -49.49 -22.60
N LEU A 495 -0.05 -48.43 -22.13
CA LEU A 495 -1.45 -48.14 -22.40
C LEU A 495 -1.54 -47.25 -23.64
N THR A 496 -1.98 -47.86 -24.74
CA THR A 496 -2.22 -47.18 -26.00
C THR A 496 -3.66 -46.69 -26.06
N VAL A 497 -3.87 -45.41 -26.34
CA VAL A 497 -5.17 -44.78 -26.43
C VAL A 497 -5.31 -44.14 -27.81
N THR A 498 -6.27 -44.59 -28.60
CA THR A 498 -6.53 -44.12 -29.97
C THR A 498 -7.84 -43.36 -30.02
N SER A 499 -7.84 -42.15 -30.59
CA SER A 499 -9.05 -41.36 -30.91
C SER A 499 -9.01 -40.87 -32.36
N SER A 500 -10.08 -40.23 -32.83
CA SER A 500 -10.17 -39.70 -34.21
C SER A 500 -9.09 -38.66 -34.58
N GLY A 501 -8.32 -38.17 -33.59
CA GLY A 501 -7.22 -37.21 -33.76
C GLY A 501 -5.80 -37.75 -33.51
N GLY A 502 -5.60 -39.02 -33.14
CA GLY A 502 -4.25 -39.59 -32.93
C GLY A 502 -4.16 -40.79 -31.96
N THR A 503 -2.93 -41.28 -31.74
CA THR A 503 -2.61 -42.37 -30.81
C THR A 503 -1.65 -41.90 -29.71
N ASN A 504 -2.11 -41.97 -28.46
CA ASN A 504 -1.33 -41.70 -27.26
C ASN A 504 -0.80 -43.01 -26.68
N VAL A 505 0.43 -43.04 -26.18
CA VAL A 505 1.00 -44.20 -25.48
C VAL A 505 1.48 -43.73 -24.11
N LEU A 506 0.96 -44.34 -23.05
CA LEU A 506 1.37 -44.10 -21.67
C LEU A 506 2.19 -45.29 -21.21
N HIS A 507 3.47 -45.09 -20.86
CA HIS A 507 4.35 -46.18 -20.43
C HIS A 507 4.37 -46.29 -18.90
N PHE A 508 3.88 -47.42 -18.38
CA PHE A 508 4.03 -47.76 -16.96
C PHE A 508 5.34 -48.52 -16.75
N ASP A 509 6.01 -48.32 -15.61
CA ASP A 509 7.27 -49.01 -15.34
C ASP A 509 7.12 -50.54 -15.39
N ALA A 510 8.10 -51.23 -15.97
CA ALA A 510 8.09 -52.68 -16.20
C ALA A 510 8.09 -53.53 -14.92
N GLY A 511 8.18 -52.90 -13.74
CA GLY A 511 8.06 -53.53 -12.43
C GLY A 511 6.69 -53.36 -11.76
N TYR A 512 5.73 -52.66 -12.38
CA TYR A 512 4.41 -52.44 -11.81
C TYR A 512 3.49 -53.64 -12.09
N ASN A 513 3.32 -54.49 -11.08
CA ASN A 513 2.31 -55.56 -11.11
C ASN A 513 0.98 -55.00 -10.58
N LEU A 514 -0.08 -55.07 -11.39
CA LEU A 514 -1.45 -54.79 -10.94
C LEU A 514 -1.80 -55.69 -9.74
N PRO A 515 -2.48 -55.16 -8.70
CA PRO A 515 -3.02 -55.99 -7.63
C PRO A 515 -3.96 -57.07 -8.19
N ASP A 516 -3.91 -58.28 -7.63
CA ASP A 516 -4.77 -59.39 -8.05
C ASP A 516 -6.26 -58.98 -8.04
N GLY A 517 -6.94 -59.14 -9.18
CA GLY A 517 -8.36 -58.81 -9.36
C GLY A 517 -8.67 -57.41 -9.90
N TYR A 518 -7.64 -56.60 -10.21
CA TYR A 518 -7.80 -55.25 -10.76
C TYR A 518 -7.31 -55.16 -12.21
N GLN A 519 -7.96 -54.32 -13.02
CA GLN A 519 -7.54 -53.92 -14.36
C GLN A 519 -7.66 -52.41 -14.52
N PHE A 520 -6.93 -51.83 -15.48
CA PHE A 520 -7.20 -50.46 -15.94
C PHE A 520 -8.59 -50.43 -16.60
N GLY A 521 -9.53 -49.77 -15.95
CA GLY A 521 -10.86 -49.51 -16.45
C GLY A 521 -10.87 -48.19 -17.23
N VAL A 522 -11.47 -48.22 -18.41
CA VAL A 522 -11.76 -47.00 -19.17
C VAL A 522 -13.24 -46.72 -19.04
N SER A 523 -13.58 -45.59 -18.44
CA SER A 523 -14.96 -45.16 -18.27
C SER A 523 -15.17 -43.82 -18.97
N TYR A 524 -16.25 -43.75 -19.74
CA TYR A 524 -16.76 -42.50 -20.27
C TYR A 524 -17.77 -41.96 -19.25
N ASP A 525 -17.51 -40.78 -18.69
CA ASP A 525 -18.30 -40.25 -17.58
C ASP A 525 -19.51 -39.42 -18.03
N GLY A 526 -19.75 -39.32 -19.33
CA GLY A 526 -20.87 -38.56 -19.89
C GLY A 526 -20.65 -37.04 -19.94
N GLN A 527 -19.48 -36.55 -19.50
CA GLN A 527 -18.97 -35.22 -19.82
C GLN A 527 -17.79 -35.35 -20.80
N SER A 528 -17.26 -34.25 -21.35
CA SER A 528 -16.33 -34.23 -22.50
C SER A 528 -14.93 -34.85 -22.27
N GLY A 529 -14.83 -36.05 -21.68
CA GLY A 529 -13.57 -36.75 -21.46
C GLY A 529 -13.74 -38.23 -21.12
N THR A 530 -12.62 -38.94 -21.13
CA THR A 530 -12.56 -40.35 -20.73
C THR A 530 -11.61 -40.48 -19.56
N LYS A 531 -12.06 -41.19 -18.52
CA LYS A 531 -11.26 -41.46 -17.34
C LYS A 531 -10.65 -42.85 -17.41
N ILE A 532 -9.35 -42.92 -17.19
CA ILE A 532 -8.65 -44.17 -16.89
C ILE A 532 -8.43 -44.22 -15.39
N SER A 533 -8.93 -45.27 -14.77
CA SER A 533 -8.72 -45.58 -13.35
C SER A 533 -8.48 -47.08 -13.18
N LEU A 534 -7.98 -47.48 -12.02
CA LEU A 534 -7.87 -48.89 -11.67
C LEU A 534 -9.19 -49.38 -11.07
N GLY A 535 -9.82 -50.35 -11.72
CA GLY A 535 -11.11 -50.90 -11.31
C GLY A 535 -11.03 -52.40 -11.02
N VAL A 536 -11.89 -52.88 -10.11
CA VAL A 536 -12.09 -54.32 -9.86
C VAL A 536 -12.78 -54.95 -11.08
N ILE A 537 -12.34 -56.12 -11.53
CA ILE A 537 -13.02 -56.86 -12.61
C ILE A 537 -14.39 -57.35 -12.10
N PRO A 538 -15.55 -56.86 -12.58
CA PRO A 538 -16.84 -57.41 -12.18
C PRO A 538 -17.18 -58.64 -13.02
N THR A 539 -17.72 -59.70 -12.40
CA THR A 539 -18.38 -60.79 -13.13
C THR A 539 -19.72 -60.30 -13.68
N GLN A 540 -19.89 -60.37 -15.01
CA GLN A 540 -21.04 -59.75 -15.70
C GLN A 540 -22.33 -60.58 -15.56
N PRO A 541 -23.50 -59.93 -15.32
CA PRO A 541 -24.75 -60.33 -15.96
C PRO A 541 -25.30 -59.21 -16.87
N THR A 542 -25.99 -59.63 -17.93
CA THR A 542 -26.57 -58.83 -19.02
C THR A 542 -27.48 -57.68 -18.55
N GLN A 543 -27.26 -56.47 -19.07
CA GLN A 543 -28.03 -55.26 -18.75
C GLN A 543 -29.19 -55.01 -19.74
N PRO A 544 -30.40 -54.62 -19.30
CA PRO A 544 -31.52 -54.24 -20.17
C PRO A 544 -31.36 -52.82 -20.73
N THR A 545 -31.96 -52.59 -21.90
CA THR A 545 -32.01 -51.33 -22.66
C THR A 545 -32.58 -50.15 -21.86
N GLN A 546 -31.84 -49.03 -21.85
CA GLN A 546 -32.19 -47.76 -21.20
C GLN A 546 -33.11 -46.90 -22.11
N PRO A 547 -34.13 -46.21 -21.57
CA PRO A 547 -35.02 -45.36 -22.37
C PRO A 547 -34.31 -44.08 -22.83
N THR A 548 -34.60 -43.68 -24.06
CA THR A 548 -34.08 -42.51 -24.77
C THR A 548 -34.49 -41.19 -24.10
N GLN A 549 -33.50 -40.34 -23.80
CA GLN A 549 -33.68 -38.94 -23.41
C GLN A 549 -34.01 -38.08 -24.66
N PRO A 550 -34.90 -37.07 -24.58
CA PRO A 550 -35.32 -36.30 -25.76
C PRO A 550 -34.17 -35.42 -26.28
N THR A 551 -33.86 -35.54 -27.57
CA THR A 551 -32.92 -34.65 -28.29
C THR A 551 -33.70 -33.55 -29.01
N VAL A 552 -33.25 -32.29 -28.89
CA VAL A 552 -33.65 -31.21 -29.81
C VAL A 552 -32.91 -31.43 -31.14
N PRO A 553 -33.56 -31.31 -32.31
CA PRO A 553 -32.89 -31.47 -33.61
C PRO A 553 -31.79 -30.42 -33.82
N ALA A 554 -30.69 -30.79 -34.48
CA ALA A 554 -29.58 -29.89 -34.86
C ALA A 554 -29.96 -28.82 -35.93
N THR A 555 -31.23 -28.77 -36.33
CA THR A 555 -31.85 -27.78 -37.21
C THR A 555 -32.78 -26.91 -36.35
N GLY A 556 -32.61 -25.58 -36.37
CA GLY A 556 -33.26 -24.64 -35.43
C GLY A 556 -34.79 -24.76 -35.31
N GLY A 557 -35.34 -24.13 -34.27
CA GLY A 557 -36.75 -24.21 -33.90
C GLY A 557 -37.01 -23.79 -32.45
N THR A 558 -38.11 -24.27 -31.87
CA THR A 558 -38.49 -24.00 -30.47
C THR A 558 -37.90 -25.06 -29.54
N ALA A 559 -37.13 -24.62 -28.54
CA ALA A 559 -36.64 -25.41 -27.43
C ALA A 559 -37.46 -25.09 -26.18
N SER A 560 -38.10 -26.11 -25.60
CA SER A 560 -38.95 -25.95 -24.41
C SER A 560 -38.46 -26.85 -23.25
N PRO A 561 -37.32 -26.53 -22.60
CA PRO A 561 -36.85 -27.30 -21.46
C PRO A 561 -37.84 -27.25 -20.29
N PRO A 562 -38.22 -28.40 -19.69
CA PRO A 562 -39.07 -28.44 -18.50
C PRO A 562 -38.41 -27.79 -17.27
N ALA A 563 -39.21 -27.42 -16.27
CA ALA A 563 -38.69 -26.80 -15.05
C ALA A 563 -37.71 -27.73 -14.33
N GLY A 564 -36.54 -27.19 -13.94
CA GLY A 564 -35.48 -27.95 -13.26
C GLY A 564 -34.61 -28.82 -14.18
N GLU A 565 -34.96 -28.94 -15.46
CA GLU A 565 -34.19 -29.71 -16.43
C GLU A 565 -33.20 -28.83 -17.18
N THR A 566 -32.03 -29.40 -17.48
CA THR A 566 -31.00 -28.77 -18.31
C THR A 566 -30.83 -29.57 -19.59
N GLN A 567 -30.96 -28.91 -20.73
CA GLN A 567 -30.65 -29.47 -22.05
C GLN A 567 -29.37 -28.85 -22.56
N THR A 568 -28.45 -29.67 -23.07
CA THR A 568 -27.19 -29.19 -23.66
C THR A 568 -27.18 -29.56 -25.14
N VAL A 569 -26.88 -28.58 -25.99
CA VAL A 569 -26.77 -28.72 -27.43
C VAL A 569 -25.42 -28.18 -27.85
N ASP A 570 -24.71 -28.89 -28.72
CA ASP A 570 -23.40 -28.45 -29.18
C ASP A 570 -23.55 -27.22 -30.09
N ALA A 571 -24.19 -27.36 -31.25
CA ALA A 571 -24.44 -26.23 -32.14
C ALA A 571 -25.79 -26.35 -32.86
N ILE A 572 -26.41 -25.20 -33.11
CA ILE A 572 -27.55 -25.07 -34.02
C ILE A 572 -27.01 -24.48 -35.33
N THR A 573 -27.30 -25.14 -36.45
CA THR A 573 -26.60 -24.84 -37.73
C THR A 573 -27.45 -24.11 -38.77
N SER A 574 -28.76 -23.99 -38.56
CA SER A 574 -29.68 -23.32 -39.49
C SER A 574 -30.98 -22.91 -38.80
N GLY A 575 -31.71 -21.95 -39.36
CA GLY A 575 -33.03 -21.51 -38.87
C GLY A 575 -32.97 -20.35 -37.86
N SER A 576 -33.88 -20.38 -36.88
CA SER A 576 -33.98 -19.47 -35.73
C SER A 576 -34.06 -20.30 -34.44
N LEU A 577 -33.87 -19.68 -33.27
CA LEU A 577 -34.02 -20.34 -31.97
C LEU A 577 -35.06 -19.62 -31.12
N THR A 578 -36.05 -20.35 -30.61
CA THR A 578 -36.96 -19.82 -29.57
C THR A 578 -36.84 -20.68 -28.32
N VAL A 579 -36.55 -20.08 -27.17
CA VAL A 579 -36.55 -20.76 -25.87
C VAL A 579 -37.80 -20.34 -25.10
N ASP A 580 -38.75 -21.25 -24.88
CA ASP A 580 -40.04 -20.94 -24.25
C ASP A 580 -40.42 -21.86 -23.08
N GLY A 581 -39.51 -22.76 -22.68
CA GLY A 581 -39.66 -23.62 -21.52
C GLY A 581 -39.02 -23.01 -20.27
N PRO A 582 -39.51 -23.33 -19.05
CA PRO A 582 -38.99 -22.77 -17.80
C PRO A 582 -37.64 -23.35 -17.33
N GLY A 583 -37.07 -24.34 -18.03
CA GLY A 583 -35.76 -24.93 -17.72
C GLY A 583 -34.58 -24.20 -18.36
N LYS A 584 -33.43 -24.90 -18.43
CA LYS A 584 -32.17 -24.35 -18.94
C LYS A 584 -31.75 -25.02 -20.25
N LEU A 585 -31.36 -24.23 -21.25
CA LEU A 585 -30.70 -24.67 -22.48
C LEU A 585 -29.25 -24.16 -22.47
N ILE A 586 -28.28 -25.03 -22.73
CA ILE A 586 -26.85 -24.69 -22.83
C ILE A 586 -26.39 -24.92 -24.26
N LEU A 587 -25.76 -23.92 -24.88
CA LEU A 587 -25.08 -24.02 -26.17
C LEU A 587 -23.57 -24.01 -25.95
N THR A 588 -22.87 -25.08 -26.32
CA THR A 588 -21.44 -25.24 -26.02
C THR A 588 -20.52 -24.96 -27.21
N GLY A 589 -21.03 -25.09 -28.43
CA GLY A 589 -20.30 -24.93 -29.69
C GLY A 589 -20.78 -23.74 -30.53
N ALA A 590 -20.21 -23.60 -31.72
CA ALA A 590 -20.48 -22.46 -32.61
C ALA A 590 -21.81 -22.65 -33.34
N SER A 591 -22.84 -21.92 -32.90
CA SER A 591 -24.13 -21.88 -33.59
C SER A 591 -24.10 -20.87 -34.74
N THR A 592 -24.34 -21.37 -35.95
CA THR A 592 -24.14 -20.64 -37.22
C THR A 592 -25.45 -20.22 -37.90
N TYR A 593 -26.59 -20.46 -37.25
CA TYR A 593 -27.87 -19.98 -37.75
C TYR A 593 -27.93 -18.44 -37.74
N THR A 594 -28.71 -17.88 -38.66
CA THR A 594 -28.80 -16.42 -38.87
C THR A 594 -30.18 -15.84 -38.56
N GLY A 595 -31.20 -16.68 -38.35
CA GLY A 595 -32.50 -16.26 -37.84
C GLY A 595 -32.42 -15.83 -36.36
N PRO A 596 -33.41 -15.08 -35.85
CA PRO A 596 -33.35 -14.50 -34.50
C PRO A 596 -33.32 -15.57 -33.41
N THR A 597 -32.78 -15.20 -32.25
CA THR A 597 -32.84 -15.97 -31.01
C THR A 597 -33.77 -15.29 -30.02
N ASP A 598 -34.93 -15.88 -29.71
CA ASP A 598 -35.90 -15.31 -28.77
C ASP A 598 -35.96 -16.16 -27.49
N ILE A 599 -35.65 -15.56 -26.34
CA ILE A 599 -35.74 -16.21 -25.03
C ILE A 599 -37.01 -15.71 -24.32
N LYS A 600 -38.09 -16.46 -24.46
CA LYS A 600 -39.44 -16.16 -23.96
C LYS A 600 -39.68 -16.64 -22.53
N ALA A 601 -38.98 -17.69 -22.12
CA ALA A 601 -38.99 -18.20 -20.75
C ALA A 601 -37.70 -19.01 -20.49
N GLY A 602 -37.39 -19.22 -19.20
CA GLY A 602 -36.26 -20.05 -18.78
C GLY A 602 -34.91 -19.40 -19.04
N THR A 603 -33.85 -20.21 -19.08
CA THR A 603 -32.47 -19.72 -19.19
C THR A 603 -31.78 -20.28 -20.42
N LEU A 604 -31.23 -19.40 -21.27
CA LEU A 604 -30.27 -19.77 -22.30
C LEU A 604 -28.86 -19.44 -21.80
N ILE A 605 -27.98 -20.43 -21.72
CA ILE A 605 -26.56 -20.27 -21.45
C ILE A 605 -25.78 -20.47 -22.73
N VAL A 606 -25.02 -19.45 -23.13
CA VAL A 606 -24.16 -19.47 -24.31
C VAL A 606 -22.71 -19.59 -23.86
N ASN A 607 -22.15 -20.79 -23.95
CA ASN A 607 -20.73 -21.06 -23.70
C ASN A 607 -19.93 -21.21 -25.00
N GLY A 608 -20.62 -21.42 -26.13
CA GLY A 608 -20.06 -21.34 -27.48
C GLY A 608 -20.27 -19.95 -28.10
N SER A 609 -20.81 -19.91 -29.32
CA SER A 609 -21.12 -18.65 -30.01
C SER A 609 -22.48 -18.65 -30.68
N ILE A 610 -23.20 -17.52 -30.64
CA ILE A 610 -24.38 -17.26 -31.47
C ILE A 610 -24.05 -16.04 -32.34
N VAL A 611 -24.20 -16.16 -33.66
CA VAL A 611 -23.92 -15.05 -34.59
C VAL A 611 -25.14 -14.14 -34.78
N SER A 612 -26.35 -14.68 -34.61
CA SER A 612 -27.62 -13.96 -34.77
C SER A 612 -27.93 -13.01 -33.59
N PRO A 613 -28.83 -12.04 -33.78
CA PRO A 613 -29.34 -11.21 -32.68
C PRO A 613 -30.15 -12.04 -31.67
N VAL A 614 -30.04 -11.67 -30.39
CA VAL A 614 -30.68 -12.30 -29.25
C VAL A 614 -31.64 -11.33 -28.56
N THR A 615 -32.91 -11.71 -28.46
CA THR A 615 -33.94 -10.99 -27.71
C THR A 615 -34.27 -11.76 -26.43
N VAL A 616 -34.16 -11.09 -25.28
CA VAL A 616 -34.59 -11.64 -23.97
C VAL A 616 -35.93 -11.00 -23.60
N GLU A 617 -36.98 -11.81 -23.59
CA GLU A 617 -38.34 -11.40 -23.26
C GLU A 617 -38.66 -11.61 -21.75
N ASN A 618 -39.86 -11.19 -21.34
CA ASN A 618 -40.31 -11.28 -19.96
C ASN A 618 -40.25 -12.73 -19.43
N GLY A 619 -39.46 -12.97 -18.38
CA GLY A 619 -39.25 -14.30 -17.79
C GLY A 619 -38.16 -15.13 -18.46
N GLY A 620 -37.49 -14.60 -19.49
CA GLY A 620 -36.28 -15.16 -20.08
C GLY A 620 -35.01 -14.66 -19.39
N THR A 621 -33.97 -15.50 -19.37
CA THR A 621 -32.62 -15.16 -18.90
C THR A 621 -31.58 -15.56 -19.93
N LEU A 622 -30.69 -14.64 -20.31
CA LEU A 622 -29.47 -14.95 -21.07
C LEU A 622 -28.27 -14.96 -20.13
N GLY A 623 -27.40 -15.95 -20.27
CA GLY A 623 -26.10 -16.00 -19.58
C GLY A 623 -25.08 -16.83 -20.34
N GLY A 624 -24.02 -17.24 -19.64
CA GLY A 624 -22.90 -18.01 -20.19
C GLY A 624 -21.65 -17.18 -20.42
N SER A 625 -20.55 -17.84 -20.78
CA SER A 625 -19.22 -17.21 -20.93
C SER A 625 -18.73 -17.14 -22.38
N GLY A 626 -19.64 -17.29 -23.34
CA GLY A 626 -19.37 -17.34 -24.77
C GLY A 626 -19.53 -15.99 -25.46
N SER A 627 -19.88 -16.03 -26.76
CA SER A 627 -20.16 -14.84 -27.56
C SER A 627 -21.55 -14.86 -28.19
N THR A 628 -22.16 -13.68 -28.33
CA THR A 628 -23.47 -13.49 -28.96
C THR A 628 -23.41 -12.36 -29.99
N GLY A 629 -24.38 -12.32 -30.91
CA GLY A 629 -24.66 -11.13 -31.70
C GLY A 629 -25.23 -10.01 -30.82
N THR A 630 -25.93 -9.04 -31.42
CA THR A 630 -26.62 -7.98 -30.68
C THR A 630 -27.59 -8.57 -29.65
N VAL A 631 -27.52 -8.09 -28.41
CA VAL A 631 -28.42 -8.50 -27.31
C VAL A 631 -29.39 -7.37 -27.00
N THR A 632 -30.69 -7.67 -27.03
CA THR A 632 -31.77 -6.79 -26.56
C THR A 632 -32.52 -7.45 -25.42
N VAL A 633 -32.46 -6.86 -24.23
CA VAL A 633 -33.22 -7.32 -23.06
C VAL A 633 -34.43 -6.42 -22.88
N THR A 634 -35.61 -6.97 -23.09
CA THR A 634 -36.88 -6.23 -22.95
C THR A 634 -37.36 -6.21 -21.50
N SER A 635 -38.41 -5.43 -21.21
CA SER A 635 -38.98 -5.33 -19.87
C SER A 635 -39.33 -6.71 -19.30
N GLY A 636 -38.79 -7.03 -18.11
CA GLY A 636 -38.96 -8.33 -17.45
C GLY A 636 -37.98 -9.43 -17.87
N GLY A 637 -37.11 -9.17 -18.85
CA GLY A 637 -35.99 -10.05 -19.20
C GLY A 637 -34.76 -9.82 -18.31
N THR A 638 -33.89 -10.83 -18.21
CA THR A 638 -32.65 -10.76 -17.41
C THR A 638 -31.42 -11.10 -18.24
N LEU A 639 -30.37 -10.28 -18.14
CA LEU A 639 -29.02 -10.64 -18.56
C LEU A 639 -28.21 -10.99 -17.30
N SER A 640 -27.60 -12.17 -17.28
CA SER A 640 -26.75 -12.67 -16.19
C SER A 640 -25.48 -13.23 -16.84
N PRO A 641 -24.48 -12.39 -17.14
CA PRO A 641 -23.25 -12.80 -17.81
C PRO A 641 -22.54 -13.91 -17.04
N GLY A 642 -21.69 -14.67 -17.73
CA GLY A 642 -20.91 -15.74 -17.12
C GLY A 642 -21.67 -17.04 -16.87
N ASN A 643 -20.93 -18.06 -16.42
CA ASN A 643 -21.52 -19.20 -15.70
C ASN A 643 -21.48 -18.94 -14.17
N SER A 644 -21.38 -17.65 -13.80
CA SER A 644 -21.26 -17.10 -12.47
C SER A 644 -20.06 -17.63 -11.65
N PRO A 645 -18.95 -16.87 -11.54
CA PRO A 645 -18.60 -15.68 -12.31
C PRO A 645 -18.12 -15.99 -13.75
N GLY A 646 -18.20 -15.03 -14.67
CA GLY A 646 -17.55 -15.13 -15.99
C GLY A 646 -17.85 -13.98 -16.98
N VAL A 647 -17.20 -14.00 -18.14
CA VAL A 647 -17.34 -12.95 -19.16
C VAL A 647 -18.24 -13.40 -20.31
N LEU A 648 -19.34 -12.69 -20.59
CA LEU A 648 -20.13 -12.87 -21.81
C LEU A 648 -19.81 -11.76 -22.81
N THR A 649 -19.44 -12.12 -24.05
CA THR A 649 -19.21 -11.13 -25.11
C THR A 649 -20.45 -10.95 -25.99
N THR A 650 -20.82 -9.71 -26.29
CA THR A 650 -21.93 -9.35 -27.19
C THR A 650 -21.51 -8.23 -28.14
N HIS A 651 -22.23 -8.08 -29.27
CA HIS A 651 -22.04 -6.94 -30.16
C HIS A 651 -22.65 -5.67 -29.56
N ASP A 652 -23.86 -5.28 -29.96
CA ASP A 652 -24.57 -4.18 -29.29
C ASP A 652 -25.35 -4.71 -28.08
N LEU A 653 -25.40 -3.94 -27.00
CA LEU A 653 -26.17 -4.23 -25.81
C LEU A 653 -27.26 -3.17 -25.62
N THR A 654 -28.53 -3.58 -25.66
CA THR A 654 -29.67 -2.73 -25.29
C THR A 654 -30.44 -3.35 -24.12
N LEU A 655 -30.44 -2.67 -22.98
CA LEU A 655 -31.31 -2.99 -21.85
C LEU A 655 -32.49 -2.01 -21.85
N ALA A 656 -33.72 -2.51 -21.91
CA ALA A 656 -34.92 -1.69 -21.83
C ALA A 656 -35.25 -1.29 -20.38
N SER A 657 -36.06 -0.25 -20.19
CA SER A 657 -36.64 0.05 -18.88
C SER A 657 -37.44 -1.17 -18.38
N GLY A 658 -37.16 -1.60 -17.14
CA GLY A 658 -37.73 -2.81 -16.55
C GLY A 658 -36.98 -4.11 -16.86
N ALA A 659 -35.88 -4.08 -17.63
CA ALA A 659 -34.93 -5.19 -17.74
C ALA A 659 -34.02 -5.27 -16.49
N THR A 660 -33.41 -6.43 -16.26
CA THR A 660 -32.43 -6.65 -15.18
C THR A 660 -31.07 -7.06 -15.73
N LEU A 661 -30.01 -6.41 -15.28
CA LEU A 661 -28.64 -6.92 -15.38
C LEU A 661 -28.25 -7.49 -14.02
N LYS A 662 -27.92 -8.78 -13.96
CA LYS A 662 -27.51 -9.48 -12.75
C LYS A 662 -26.00 -9.73 -12.82
N GLU A 663 -25.28 -9.21 -11.84
CA GLU A 663 -23.82 -9.35 -11.73
C GLU A 663 -23.44 -9.99 -10.40
N GLU A 664 -22.56 -10.99 -10.43
CA GLU A 664 -22.01 -11.64 -9.25
C GLU A 664 -20.54 -11.24 -9.01
N LEU A 665 -20.22 -10.83 -7.78
CA LEU A 665 -18.87 -10.42 -7.37
C LEU A 665 -18.17 -11.56 -6.60
N GLY A 666 -17.15 -12.17 -7.20
CA GLY A 666 -16.36 -13.25 -6.59
C GLY A 666 -14.85 -12.99 -6.48
N GLY A 667 -14.39 -11.82 -6.92
CA GLY A 667 -12.98 -11.39 -6.93
C GLY A 667 -12.81 -10.12 -7.76
N THR A 668 -11.61 -9.54 -7.77
CA THR A 668 -11.32 -8.27 -8.49
C THR A 668 -10.66 -8.46 -9.86
N VAL A 669 -10.28 -9.69 -10.20
CA VAL A 669 -9.68 -10.02 -11.51
C VAL A 669 -10.79 -10.40 -12.49
N GLN A 670 -10.63 -10.01 -13.76
CA GLN A 670 -11.55 -10.40 -14.85
C GLN A 670 -11.82 -11.92 -14.82
N GLY A 671 -13.10 -12.30 -14.94
CA GLY A 671 -13.55 -13.69 -14.86
C GLY A 671 -13.77 -14.20 -13.43
N GLN A 672 -13.39 -13.46 -12.39
CA GLN A 672 -13.77 -13.73 -10.99
C GLN A 672 -15.04 -12.98 -10.55
N PHE A 673 -15.54 -12.09 -11.39
CA PHE A 673 -16.85 -11.47 -11.29
C PHE A 673 -17.54 -11.56 -12.66
N ASP A 674 -18.86 -11.43 -12.69
CA ASP A 674 -19.61 -11.39 -13.94
C ASP A 674 -19.31 -10.10 -14.70
N GLN A 675 -19.12 -10.22 -16.02
CA GLN A 675 -18.81 -9.10 -16.89
C GLN A 675 -19.48 -9.28 -18.24
N THR A 676 -20.13 -8.22 -18.71
CA THR A 676 -20.57 -8.10 -20.10
C THR A 676 -19.52 -7.35 -20.91
N LYS A 677 -18.87 -8.02 -21.85
CA LYS A 677 -17.98 -7.38 -22.82
C LYS A 677 -18.75 -7.00 -24.07
N VAL A 678 -18.71 -5.74 -24.46
CA VAL A 678 -19.51 -5.20 -25.57
C VAL A 678 -18.57 -4.69 -26.65
N ILE A 679 -18.70 -5.20 -27.87
CA ILE A 679 -17.90 -4.80 -29.06
C ILE A 679 -18.68 -3.89 -30.01
N GLY A 680 -19.62 -3.13 -29.45
CA GLY A 680 -20.57 -2.28 -30.16
C GLY A 680 -21.21 -1.31 -29.18
N THR A 681 -22.42 -0.85 -29.46
CA THR A 681 -23.06 0.21 -28.64
C THR A 681 -23.68 -0.31 -27.35
N VAL A 682 -23.63 0.48 -26.27
CA VAL A 682 -24.30 0.20 -24.99
C VAL A 682 -25.43 1.19 -24.72
N ALA A 683 -26.65 0.70 -24.50
CA ALA A 683 -27.80 1.51 -24.10
C ALA A 683 -28.52 0.90 -22.87
N LEU A 684 -28.50 1.61 -21.73
CA LEU A 684 -29.00 1.10 -20.44
C LEU A 684 -30.48 1.40 -20.15
N ASN A 685 -31.04 2.46 -20.74
CA ASN A 685 -32.45 2.90 -20.70
C ASN A 685 -33.21 2.75 -19.35
N GLY A 686 -32.54 2.91 -18.20
CA GLY A 686 -33.18 2.74 -16.90
C GLY A 686 -33.49 1.27 -16.54
N ALA A 687 -32.67 0.32 -16.97
CA ALA A 687 -32.70 -1.04 -16.45
C ALA A 687 -32.34 -1.09 -14.95
N THR A 688 -32.57 -2.24 -14.31
CA THR A 688 -32.20 -2.50 -12.91
C THR A 688 -30.85 -3.23 -12.86
N LEU A 689 -29.91 -2.72 -12.06
CA LEU A 689 -28.68 -3.44 -11.71
C LEU A 689 -28.94 -4.26 -10.44
N SER A 690 -28.73 -5.58 -10.50
CA SER A 690 -28.89 -6.51 -9.39
C SER A 690 -27.54 -7.13 -9.06
N LEU A 691 -27.00 -6.82 -7.88
CA LEU A 691 -25.72 -7.37 -7.42
C LEU A 691 -25.93 -8.56 -6.48
N ALA A 692 -25.02 -9.53 -6.55
CA ALA A 692 -24.89 -10.61 -5.57
C ALA A 692 -23.42 -10.93 -5.28
N SER A 693 -23.13 -11.45 -4.10
CA SER A 693 -21.80 -11.97 -3.76
C SER A 693 -21.66 -13.43 -4.22
N TYR A 694 -20.49 -13.81 -4.71
CA TYR A 694 -20.16 -15.18 -5.08
C TYR A 694 -19.06 -15.75 -4.17
N GLY A 695 -19.27 -16.97 -3.68
CA GLY A 695 -18.33 -17.63 -2.79
C GLY A 695 -18.14 -16.90 -1.45
N SER A 696 -16.91 -16.90 -0.93
CA SER A 696 -16.52 -16.23 0.32
C SER A 696 -15.83 -14.88 0.07
N PHE A 697 -16.00 -14.30 -1.12
CA PHE A 697 -15.36 -13.03 -1.48
C PHE A 697 -15.92 -11.88 -0.62
N VAL A 698 -15.01 -11.10 -0.05
CA VAL A 698 -15.30 -9.87 0.66
C VAL A 698 -14.46 -8.79 -0.02
N SER A 699 -15.11 -7.82 -0.64
CA SER A 699 -14.40 -6.71 -1.27
C SER A 699 -13.82 -5.77 -0.23
N THR A 700 -12.72 -5.12 -0.58
CA THR A 700 -12.04 -4.13 0.23
C THR A 700 -12.17 -2.74 -0.40
N ARG A 701 -12.02 -1.69 0.41
CA ARG A 701 -12.14 -0.31 -0.08
C ARG A 701 -11.16 -0.05 -1.22
N GLY A 702 -11.67 0.47 -2.33
CA GLY A 702 -10.89 0.77 -3.54
C GLY A 702 -10.93 -0.35 -4.59
N ASP A 703 -11.38 -1.56 -4.23
CA ASP A 703 -11.61 -2.62 -5.20
C ASP A 703 -12.60 -2.14 -6.26
N SER A 704 -12.25 -2.36 -7.53
CA SER A 704 -13.00 -1.86 -8.67
C SER A 704 -13.39 -3.01 -9.61
N PHE A 705 -14.63 -2.97 -10.10
CA PHE A 705 -15.25 -4.03 -10.90
C PHE A 705 -15.81 -3.42 -12.18
N VAL A 706 -15.18 -3.72 -13.32
CA VAL A 706 -15.62 -3.28 -14.65
C VAL A 706 -16.65 -4.28 -15.18
N PHE A 707 -17.92 -4.17 -14.82
CA PHE A 707 -18.94 -5.17 -15.16
C PHE A 707 -19.57 -4.96 -16.55
N ILE A 708 -19.40 -3.77 -17.13
CA ILE A 708 -19.58 -3.55 -18.57
C ILE A 708 -18.26 -3.01 -19.12
N ASP A 709 -17.56 -3.85 -19.87
CA ASP A 709 -16.32 -3.54 -20.61
C ASP A 709 -16.69 -3.20 -22.05
N ASN A 710 -16.67 -1.92 -22.40
CA ASN A 710 -17.04 -1.44 -23.72
C ASN A 710 -15.79 -1.26 -24.60
N ASP A 711 -15.91 -1.39 -25.92
CA ASP A 711 -14.76 -1.43 -26.85
C ASP A 711 -14.01 -0.10 -27.08
N GLY A 712 -14.27 0.92 -26.25
CA GLY A 712 -13.56 2.19 -26.23
C GLY A 712 -13.91 3.18 -27.36
N ILE A 713 -14.74 2.80 -28.34
CA ILE A 713 -15.10 3.69 -29.48
C ILE A 713 -16.33 4.54 -29.18
N ASP A 714 -17.34 3.96 -28.54
CA ASP A 714 -18.63 4.61 -28.27
C ASP A 714 -18.87 4.81 -26.77
N ALA A 715 -19.63 5.84 -26.39
CA ALA A 715 -19.97 6.07 -24.97
C ALA A 715 -21.16 5.20 -24.53
N VAL A 716 -21.15 4.78 -23.26
CA VAL A 716 -22.33 4.17 -22.61
C VAL A 716 -23.48 5.17 -22.57
N GLN A 717 -24.63 4.79 -23.12
CA GLN A 717 -25.81 5.67 -23.20
C GLN A 717 -26.82 5.34 -22.11
N GLY A 718 -27.14 6.37 -21.31
CA GLY A 718 -28.10 6.27 -20.21
C GLY A 718 -27.48 5.75 -18.91
N ALA A 719 -28.33 5.52 -17.91
CA ALA A 719 -27.94 5.04 -16.59
C ALA A 719 -28.94 3.97 -16.10
N PHE A 720 -28.54 3.18 -15.11
CA PHE A 720 -29.47 2.30 -14.40
C PHE A 720 -30.49 3.11 -13.58
N THR A 721 -31.67 2.54 -13.34
CA THR A 721 -32.72 3.21 -12.58
C THR A 721 -32.25 3.53 -11.17
N GLY A 722 -32.30 4.82 -10.80
CA GLY A 722 -31.93 5.30 -9.46
C GLY A 722 -30.44 5.45 -9.20
N LEU A 723 -29.58 5.18 -10.19
CA LEU A 723 -28.12 5.22 -10.06
C LEU A 723 -27.52 6.23 -11.05
N SER A 724 -27.52 7.51 -10.72
CA SER A 724 -26.79 8.53 -11.50
C SER A 724 -25.27 8.33 -11.40
N GLU A 725 -24.49 9.02 -12.23
CA GLU A 725 -23.02 9.05 -12.10
C GLU A 725 -22.59 9.36 -10.66
N GLY A 726 -21.70 8.54 -10.11
CA GLY A 726 -21.22 8.62 -8.73
C GLY A 726 -22.23 8.21 -7.65
N ALA A 727 -23.39 7.66 -8.00
CA ALA A 727 -24.37 7.18 -7.03
C ALA A 727 -23.85 5.94 -6.28
N SER A 728 -24.30 5.78 -5.04
CA SER A 728 -23.94 4.61 -4.23
C SER A 728 -25.05 3.57 -4.21
N LEU A 729 -24.67 2.29 -4.24
CA LEU A 729 -25.54 1.15 -3.97
C LEU A 729 -24.90 0.19 -2.97
N SER A 730 -25.72 -0.53 -2.22
CA SER A 730 -25.25 -1.43 -1.16
C SER A 730 -25.43 -2.89 -1.55
N LEU A 731 -24.45 -3.73 -1.20
CA LEU A 731 -24.53 -5.19 -1.23
C LEU A 731 -24.04 -5.71 0.14
N GLY A 732 -24.95 -6.25 0.94
CA GLY A 732 -24.64 -6.62 2.32
C GLY A 732 -24.23 -5.40 3.15
N SER A 733 -23.05 -5.47 3.80
CA SER A 733 -22.44 -4.36 4.56
C SER A 733 -21.59 -3.41 3.72
N HIS A 734 -21.43 -3.69 2.43
CA HIS A 734 -20.58 -2.90 1.53
C HIS A 734 -21.38 -1.87 0.75
N ASN A 735 -20.79 -0.70 0.54
CA ASN A 735 -21.28 0.37 -0.30
C ASN A 735 -20.34 0.51 -1.51
N TYR A 736 -20.91 0.49 -2.70
CA TYR A 736 -20.20 0.66 -3.97
C TYR A 736 -20.64 1.95 -4.62
N GLN A 737 -19.72 2.65 -5.26
CA GLN A 737 -19.98 3.81 -6.09
C GLN A 737 -19.92 3.42 -7.57
N ILE A 738 -20.91 3.82 -8.36
CA ILE A 738 -20.95 3.58 -9.81
C ILE A 738 -20.33 4.71 -10.61
N ASN A 739 -19.61 4.37 -11.67
CA ASN A 739 -19.02 5.30 -12.65
C ASN A 739 -19.30 4.77 -14.07
N TYR A 740 -19.93 5.59 -14.92
CA TYR A 740 -20.26 5.29 -16.33
C TYR A 740 -19.19 5.76 -17.33
N HIS A 741 -18.11 6.36 -16.81
CA HIS A 741 -16.91 6.79 -17.51
C HIS A 741 -15.65 6.15 -16.90
N GLY A 742 -15.81 4.97 -16.31
CA GLY A 742 -14.72 4.24 -15.66
C GLY A 742 -13.84 3.50 -16.65
N GLY A 743 -12.85 2.76 -16.14
CA GLY A 743 -11.95 1.94 -16.95
C GLY A 743 -11.14 2.77 -17.95
N ASP A 744 -11.40 2.62 -19.24
CA ASP A 744 -10.75 3.38 -20.31
C ASP A 744 -11.41 4.75 -20.63
N GLY A 745 -12.52 5.08 -19.94
CA GLY A 745 -13.29 6.30 -20.12
C GLY A 745 -14.70 6.09 -20.66
N ASN A 746 -15.04 4.88 -21.11
CA ASN A 746 -16.37 4.51 -21.61
C ASN A 746 -16.95 3.23 -20.97
N ASP A 747 -16.41 2.77 -19.84
CA ASP A 747 -16.88 1.57 -19.15
C ASP A 747 -17.84 1.88 -17.99
N VAL A 748 -18.60 0.86 -17.57
CA VAL A 748 -19.35 0.92 -16.31
C VAL A 748 -18.63 0.17 -15.21
N VAL A 749 -18.23 0.92 -14.17
CA VAL A 749 -17.38 0.46 -13.07
C VAL A 749 -18.07 0.67 -11.74
N LEU A 750 -17.96 -0.33 -10.86
CA LEU A 750 -18.25 -0.18 -9.43
C LEU A 750 -16.96 -0.12 -8.63
N THR A 751 -16.84 0.83 -7.72
CA THR A 751 -15.73 0.89 -6.76
C THR A 751 -16.26 0.73 -5.35
N ASP A 752 -15.70 -0.20 -4.58
CA ASP A 752 -16.04 -0.35 -3.17
C ASP A 752 -15.55 0.89 -2.39
N ILE A 753 -16.48 1.62 -1.78
CA ILE A 753 -16.23 2.81 -0.95
C ILE A 753 -16.48 2.55 0.53
N THR A 754 -16.68 1.28 0.91
CA THR A 754 -16.96 0.86 2.28
C THR A 754 -15.78 1.22 3.17
N LEU A 755 -16.03 2.07 4.16
CA LEU A 755 -15.04 2.30 5.21
C LEU A 755 -14.87 1.00 6.01
N PRO A 756 -13.64 0.66 6.45
CA PRO A 756 -13.41 -0.51 7.28
C PRO A 756 -14.39 -0.58 8.46
N ASN A 757 -14.83 -1.79 8.81
CA ASN A 757 -15.79 -2.11 9.86
C ASN A 757 -15.63 -1.22 11.13
N ALA A 758 -16.76 -0.66 11.60
CA ALA A 758 -16.85 0.13 12.84
C ALA A 758 -16.32 -0.59 14.11
N ALA A 759 -16.31 -1.92 14.13
CA ALA A 759 -15.74 -2.72 15.23
C ALA A 759 -14.21 -2.80 15.22
N THR A 760 -13.56 -2.64 14.06
CA THR A 760 -12.09 -2.63 13.92
C THR A 760 -11.53 -1.23 14.20
N ILE A 761 -12.26 -0.20 13.79
CA ILE A 761 -11.95 1.20 14.09
C ILE A 761 -11.95 1.44 15.61
N ALA A 762 -12.89 0.82 16.34
CA ALA A 762 -13.06 0.97 17.78
C ALA A 762 -11.93 0.38 18.66
N LEU A 763 -10.98 -0.37 18.08
CA LEU A 763 -9.94 -1.09 18.84
C LEU A 763 -8.69 -0.24 19.16
N PHE A 764 -8.40 0.74 18.31
CA PHE A 764 -7.24 1.63 18.46
C PHE A 764 -7.67 3.10 18.59
N GLY A 765 -8.96 3.40 18.41
CA GLY A 765 -9.44 4.77 18.38
C GLY A 765 -10.83 4.96 17.80
N THR A 766 -11.08 6.14 17.24
CA THR A 766 -12.32 6.45 16.53
C THR A 766 -12.00 7.22 15.25
N VAL A 767 -12.82 7.02 14.21
CA VAL A 767 -12.74 7.85 13.00
C VAL A 767 -13.82 8.90 13.06
N VAL A 768 -13.39 10.16 12.99
CA VAL A 768 -14.28 11.31 12.93
C VAL A 768 -14.49 11.69 11.47
N THR A 769 -15.74 11.71 11.04
CA THR A 769 -16.15 12.06 9.67
C THR A 769 -16.87 13.40 9.58
N ASN A 770 -16.96 14.13 10.70
CA ASN A 770 -17.55 15.47 10.75
C ASN A 770 -16.93 16.31 11.86
N SER A 771 -16.60 17.56 11.52
CA SER A 771 -16.13 18.61 12.43
C SER A 771 -17.13 19.00 13.53
N ALA A 772 -18.42 18.68 13.37
CA ALA A 772 -19.47 18.95 14.36
C ALA A 772 -19.44 18.02 15.59
N THR A 773 -18.65 16.94 15.56
CA THR A 773 -18.44 16.07 16.72
C THR A 773 -17.57 16.75 17.77
N GLN A 774 -17.57 16.27 19.02
CA GLN A 774 -16.69 16.80 20.08
C GLN A 774 -15.22 16.78 19.66
N THR A 775 -14.76 15.65 19.11
CA THR A 775 -13.38 15.51 18.64
C THR A 775 -13.10 16.27 17.35
N GLY A 776 -14.06 16.32 16.41
CA GLY A 776 -13.97 17.15 15.22
C GLY A 776 -13.83 18.65 15.54
N SER A 777 -14.41 19.07 16.67
CA SER A 777 -14.27 20.44 17.18
C SER A 777 -12.88 20.73 17.77
N VAL A 778 -12.18 19.72 18.32
CA VAL A 778 -10.77 19.85 18.75
C VAL A 778 -9.88 20.09 17.55
N TYR A 779 -10.07 19.31 16.48
CA TYR A 779 -9.34 19.48 15.23
C TYR A 779 -9.55 20.89 14.64
N ALA A 780 -10.80 21.36 14.61
CA ALA A 780 -11.13 22.71 14.12
C ALA A 780 -10.49 23.82 14.98
N LEU A 781 -10.39 23.62 16.30
CA LEU A 781 -9.70 24.56 17.19
C LEU A 781 -8.19 24.59 16.96
N TYR A 782 -7.56 23.44 16.72
CA TYR A 782 -6.13 23.36 16.37
C TYR A 782 -5.82 24.13 15.10
N GLN A 783 -6.60 23.89 14.03
CA GLN A 783 -6.47 24.64 12.79
C GLN A 783 -6.66 26.14 13.03
N GLY A 784 -7.67 26.53 13.80
CA GLY A 784 -7.97 27.94 14.05
C GLY A 784 -6.95 28.69 14.89
N LEU A 785 -6.46 28.06 15.96
CA LEU A 785 -5.59 28.70 16.96
C LEU A 785 -4.11 28.54 16.64
N LEU A 786 -3.71 27.45 15.98
CA LEU A 786 -2.31 27.15 15.68
C LEU A 786 -2.00 27.18 14.18
N GLY A 787 -3.02 27.30 13.31
CA GLY A 787 -2.82 27.38 11.85
C GLY A 787 -2.34 26.07 11.22
N ARG A 788 -2.50 24.94 11.93
CA ARG A 788 -2.07 23.60 11.49
C ARG A 788 -3.03 22.53 12.00
N ALA A 789 -3.04 21.37 11.33
CA ALA A 789 -3.70 20.18 11.86
C ALA A 789 -3.08 19.78 13.23
N PRO A 790 -3.87 19.23 14.16
CA PRO A 790 -3.33 18.67 15.40
C PRO A 790 -2.35 17.55 15.08
N ASP A 791 -1.27 17.47 15.86
CA ASP A 791 -0.50 16.23 15.92
C ASP A 791 -1.32 15.15 16.65
N PRO A 792 -1.01 13.86 16.43
CA PRO A 792 -1.85 12.77 16.92
C PRO A 792 -1.94 12.71 18.45
N LEU A 793 -0.84 13.02 19.15
CA LEU A 793 -0.78 13.03 20.62
C LEU A 793 -1.58 14.20 21.22
N GLY A 794 -1.49 15.37 20.59
CA GLY A 794 -2.31 16.52 20.92
C GLY A 794 -3.80 16.25 20.71
N LEU A 795 -4.16 15.61 19.59
CA LEU A 795 -5.54 15.23 19.30
C LEU A 795 -6.07 14.20 20.29
N GLU A 796 -5.29 13.15 20.59
CA GLU A 796 -5.59 12.12 21.59
C GLU A 796 -5.84 12.76 22.97
N SER A 797 -4.91 13.59 23.46
CA SER A 797 -4.96 14.19 24.79
C SER A 797 -6.17 15.10 24.99
N PHE A 798 -6.41 16.02 24.05
CA PHE A 798 -7.53 16.94 24.16
C PHE A 798 -8.88 16.25 23.94
N SER A 799 -8.94 15.24 23.07
CA SER A 799 -10.15 14.44 22.89
C SER A 799 -10.49 13.63 24.14
N ALA A 800 -9.49 13.03 24.79
CA ALA A 800 -9.67 12.34 26.06
C ALA A 800 -10.17 13.28 27.18
N SER A 801 -9.66 14.52 27.21
CA SER A 801 -10.11 15.52 28.19
C SER A 801 -11.59 15.89 28.05
N LEU A 802 -12.09 16.00 26.80
CA LEU A 802 -13.51 16.26 26.53
C LEU A 802 -14.39 15.07 26.91
N GLN A 803 -13.93 13.84 26.64
CA GLN A 803 -14.63 12.62 27.04
C GLN A 803 -14.70 12.49 28.58
N ALA A 804 -13.69 12.98 29.29
CA ALA A 804 -13.68 13.07 30.76
C ALA A 804 -14.55 14.23 31.31
N GLY A 805 -15.21 15.01 30.46
CA GLY A 805 -16.16 16.05 30.84
C GLY A 805 -15.62 17.49 30.85
N ALA A 806 -14.41 17.74 30.32
CA ALA A 806 -13.92 19.10 30.12
C ALA A 806 -14.78 19.87 29.11
N LYS A 807 -14.85 21.20 29.22
CA LYS A 807 -15.52 22.02 28.21
C LYS A 807 -14.58 22.30 27.05
N LEU A 808 -15.14 22.44 25.85
CA LEU A 808 -14.39 22.84 24.66
C LEU A 808 -13.71 24.21 24.82
N THR A 809 -14.27 25.09 25.66
CA THR A 809 -13.64 26.36 26.06
C THR A 809 -12.39 26.18 26.91
N ASP A 810 -12.30 25.11 27.70
CA ASP A 810 -11.14 24.82 28.53
C ASP A 810 -10.01 24.27 27.65
N VAL A 811 -10.35 23.47 26.65
CA VAL A 811 -9.41 23.02 25.59
C VAL A 811 -8.87 24.22 24.81
N ALA A 812 -9.75 25.13 24.35
CA ALA A 812 -9.31 26.34 23.65
C ALA A 812 -8.41 27.23 24.55
N ALA A 813 -8.72 27.35 25.84
CA ALA A 813 -7.88 28.09 26.79
C ALA A 813 -6.53 27.41 27.02
N ALA A 814 -6.48 26.08 27.08
CA ALA A 814 -5.25 25.31 27.21
C ALA A 814 -4.36 25.47 25.97
N ILE A 815 -4.93 25.43 24.76
CA ILE A 815 -4.21 25.68 23.52
C ILE A 815 -3.66 27.11 23.49
N LEU A 816 -4.49 28.12 23.81
CA LEU A 816 -4.09 29.53 23.87
C LEU A 816 -3.00 29.82 24.91
N GLY A 817 -2.98 29.07 26.01
CA GLY A 817 -1.96 29.17 27.06
C GLY A 817 -0.74 28.28 26.81
N SER A 818 -0.74 27.47 25.76
CA SER A 818 0.39 26.60 25.45
C SER A 818 1.58 27.38 24.89
N SER A 819 2.77 26.81 25.02
CA SER A 819 3.98 27.32 24.34
C SER A 819 3.88 27.27 22.81
N GLU A 820 2.92 26.52 22.26
CA GLU A 820 2.74 26.33 20.82
C GLU A 820 1.95 27.45 20.14
N HIS A 821 1.05 28.11 20.86
CA HIS A 821 0.25 29.22 20.31
C HIS A 821 1.09 30.48 20.05
N GLY A 822 2.26 30.59 20.67
CA GLY A 822 3.08 31.79 20.61
C GLY A 822 2.56 32.90 21.55
N PRO A 823 2.99 34.16 21.36
CA PRO A 823 2.61 35.25 22.26
C PRO A 823 1.11 35.58 22.13
N THR A 824 0.44 35.81 23.27
CA THR A 824 -0.98 36.15 23.32
C THR A 824 -1.28 37.41 22.49
N ILE A 825 -2.18 37.30 21.51
CA ILE A 825 -2.67 38.44 20.73
C ILE A 825 -3.57 39.27 21.64
N THR A 826 -3.16 40.48 22.02
CA THR A 826 -3.91 41.33 22.97
C THR A 826 -4.90 42.28 22.31
N ASP A 827 -4.74 42.56 21.01
CA ASP A 827 -5.70 43.38 20.25
C ASP A 827 -6.92 42.53 19.84
N PRO A 828 -8.14 42.88 20.28
CA PRO A 828 -9.35 42.14 19.96
C PRO A 828 -9.63 42.02 18.45
N SER A 829 -9.34 43.07 17.67
CA SER A 829 -9.61 43.07 16.23
C SER A 829 -8.64 42.17 15.46
N ALA A 830 -7.35 42.22 15.79
CA ALA A 830 -6.33 41.33 15.22
C ALA A 830 -6.57 39.87 15.58
N TYR A 831 -7.02 39.59 16.81
CA TYR A 831 -7.35 38.23 17.24
C TYR A 831 -8.51 37.64 16.40
N VAL A 832 -9.60 38.39 16.23
CA VAL A 832 -10.73 37.96 15.40
C VAL A 832 -10.31 37.77 13.95
N GLN A 833 -9.51 38.67 13.39
CA GLN A 833 -9.00 38.56 12.02
C GLN A 833 -8.14 37.30 11.82
N SER A 834 -7.31 36.93 12.80
CA SER A 834 -6.52 35.69 12.73
C SER A 834 -7.40 34.43 12.73
N LEU A 835 -8.48 34.42 13.52
CA LEU A 835 -9.41 33.29 13.55
C LEU A 835 -10.16 33.14 12.23
N TYR A 836 -10.62 34.23 11.61
CA TYR A 836 -11.26 34.16 10.29
C TYR A 836 -10.30 33.63 9.21
N THR A 837 -9.05 34.07 9.24
CA THR A 837 -8.04 33.64 8.27
C THR A 837 -7.70 32.15 8.43
N ASN A 838 -7.54 31.69 9.67
CA ASN A 838 -7.10 30.33 9.96
C ASN A 838 -8.25 29.30 9.91
N VAL A 839 -9.44 29.66 10.40
CA VAL A 839 -10.61 28.76 10.48
C VAL A 839 -11.42 28.76 9.19
N LEU A 840 -11.64 29.94 8.59
CA LEU A 840 -12.57 30.13 7.48
C LEU A 840 -11.85 30.39 6.15
N HIS A 841 -10.51 30.40 6.14
CA HIS A 841 -9.67 30.65 4.97
C HIS A 841 -10.00 31.93 4.20
N ARG A 842 -10.50 32.95 4.91
CA ARG A 842 -10.84 34.26 4.35
C ARG A 842 -10.64 35.38 5.36
N SER A 843 -10.64 36.62 4.87
CA SER A 843 -10.70 37.78 5.76
C SER A 843 -12.08 37.93 6.40
N ALA A 844 -12.12 38.49 7.61
CA ALA A 844 -13.38 38.87 8.25
C ALA A 844 -14.08 39.96 7.44
N ASP A 845 -15.39 39.81 7.26
CA ASP A 845 -16.24 40.90 6.78
C ASP A 845 -16.49 41.93 7.89
N ASP A 846 -16.84 43.16 7.51
CA ASP A 846 -17.00 44.28 8.45
C ASP A 846 -18.00 43.98 9.58
N GLY A 847 -19.05 43.20 9.29
CA GLY A 847 -20.07 42.80 10.25
C GLY A 847 -19.56 41.78 11.27
N GLY A 848 -18.93 40.71 10.78
CA GLY A 848 -18.32 39.66 11.61
C GLY A 848 -17.20 40.20 12.49
N LEU A 849 -16.30 41.01 11.93
CA LEU A 849 -15.20 41.63 12.68
C LEU A 849 -15.72 42.51 13.82
N THR A 850 -16.74 43.34 13.54
CA THR A 850 -17.37 44.22 14.54
C THR A 850 -18.06 43.43 15.66
N TYR A 851 -18.80 42.39 15.31
CA TYR A 851 -19.55 41.58 16.28
C TYR A 851 -18.64 40.90 17.31
N PHE A 852 -17.63 40.16 16.86
CA PHE A 852 -16.74 39.43 17.77
C PHE A 852 -15.77 40.35 18.52
N THR A 853 -15.34 41.46 17.91
CA THR A 853 -14.53 42.49 18.59
C THR A 853 -15.31 43.12 19.76
N ASN A 854 -16.60 43.42 19.57
CA ASN A 854 -17.44 43.95 20.66
C ASN A 854 -17.66 42.94 21.79
N GLN A 855 -17.73 41.64 21.50
CA GLN A 855 -17.82 40.59 22.51
C GLN A 855 -16.55 40.54 23.39
N LEU A 856 -15.37 40.57 22.77
CA LEU A 856 -14.09 40.62 23.50
C LEU A 856 -13.98 41.88 24.36
N ASN A 857 -14.36 43.04 23.81
CA ASN A 857 -14.39 44.31 24.54
C ASN A 857 -15.40 44.31 25.71
N ALA A 858 -16.47 43.53 25.62
CA ALA A 858 -17.44 43.33 26.69
C ALA A 858 -16.99 42.30 27.74
N GLY A 859 -15.78 41.73 27.61
CA GLY A 859 -15.19 40.80 28.58
C GLY A 859 -15.43 39.32 28.28
N VAL A 860 -15.94 38.96 27.10
CA VAL A 860 -15.96 37.56 26.65
C VAL A 860 -14.52 37.09 26.42
N SER A 861 -14.19 35.87 26.85
CA SER A 861 -12.82 35.36 26.72
C SER A 861 -12.47 35.01 25.28
N GLN A 862 -11.18 35.10 24.94
CA GLN A 862 -10.65 34.69 23.65
C GLN A 862 -10.97 33.22 23.32
N ALA A 863 -10.81 32.33 24.31
CA ALA A 863 -11.19 30.93 24.19
C ALA A 863 -12.66 30.74 23.78
N GLN A 864 -13.57 31.55 24.33
CA GLN A 864 -14.99 31.47 24.02
C GLN A 864 -15.30 31.98 22.60
N VAL A 865 -14.62 33.03 22.14
CA VAL A 865 -14.74 33.54 20.76
C VAL A 865 -14.16 32.55 19.73
N ALA A 866 -13.01 31.94 20.02
CA ALA A 866 -12.43 30.89 19.19
C ALA A 866 -13.38 29.71 19.00
N VAL A 867 -14.00 29.23 20.08
CA VAL A 867 -15.00 28.16 20.02
C VAL A 867 -16.20 28.55 19.17
N GLN A 868 -16.71 29.77 19.30
CA GLN A 868 -17.86 30.23 18.49
C GLN A 868 -17.56 30.26 16.99
N ILE A 869 -16.37 30.68 16.58
CA ILE A 869 -15.98 30.73 15.16
C ILE A 869 -15.65 29.33 14.64
N ALA A 870 -14.85 28.55 15.37
CA ALA A 870 -14.40 27.20 14.99
C ALA A 870 -15.52 26.17 14.87
N THR A 871 -16.62 26.35 15.61
CA THR A 871 -17.77 25.43 15.58
C THR A 871 -18.95 25.95 14.72
N SER A 872 -18.79 27.09 14.04
CA SER A 872 -19.82 27.68 13.19
C SER A 872 -20.18 26.76 12.00
N THR A 873 -21.40 26.88 11.47
CA THR A 873 -21.84 26.11 10.28
C THR A 873 -20.95 26.37 9.06
N GLU A 874 -20.42 27.60 8.95
CA GLU A 874 -19.46 27.96 7.91
C GLU A 874 -18.13 27.21 8.09
N ALA A 875 -17.55 27.21 9.30
CA ALA A 875 -16.34 26.44 9.61
C ALA A 875 -16.53 24.94 9.39
N GLN A 876 -17.71 24.40 9.71
CA GLN A 876 -18.03 23.00 9.46
C GLN A 876 -18.02 22.68 7.95
N SER A 877 -18.56 23.60 7.14
CA SER A 877 -18.59 23.47 5.67
C SER A 877 -17.20 23.60 5.06
N VAL A 878 -16.39 24.53 5.55
CA VAL A 878 -14.99 24.73 5.11
C VAL A 878 -14.14 23.48 5.39
N ASN A 879 -14.36 22.80 6.52
CA ASN A 879 -13.63 21.60 6.88
C ASN A 879 -14.22 20.31 6.28
N ALA A 880 -15.33 20.34 5.54
CA ALA A 880 -16.04 19.13 5.12
C ALA A 880 -15.16 18.18 4.26
N SER A 881 -14.30 18.72 3.40
CA SER A 881 -13.36 17.92 2.61
C SER A 881 -12.29 17.24 3.48
N THR A 882 -11.83 17.88 4.55
CA THR A 882 -10.85 17.33 5.50
C THR A 882 -11.38 16.10 6.23
N PHE A 883 -12.68 16.05 6.46
CA PHE A 883 -13.33 14.92 7.14
C PHE A 883 -13.92 13.87 6.18
N SER A 884 -13.91 14.13 4.87
CA SER A 884 -14.45 13.22 3.85
C SER A 884 -13.69 11.88 3.74
N THR A 885 -12.42 11.89 4.12
CA THR A 885 -11.56 10.68 4.19
C THR A 885 -11.54 10.03 5.57
N GLY A 886 -12.16 10.65 6.58
CA GLY A 886 -12.10 10.27 7.99
C GLY A 886 -10.79 10.73 8.67
N VAL A 887 -10.92 11.33 9.86
CA VAL A 887 -9.79 11.68 10.74
C VAL A 887 -9.71 10.64 11.85
N PHE A 888 -8.63 9.85 11.88
CA PHE A 888 -8.41 8.87 12.95
C PHE A 888 -7.96 9.57 14.24
N VAL A 889 -8.52 9.13 15.36
CA VAL A 889 -8.23 9.65 16.69
C VAL A 889 -7.88 8.45 17.56
N PRO A 890 -6.60 8.27 17.92
CA PRO A 890 -6.20 7.19 18.81
C PRO A 890 -6.93 7.25 20.16
N ASP A 891 -7.26 6.09 20.72
CA ASP A 891 -7.66 5.98 22.12
C ASP A 891 -6.41 5.89 23.00
N ALA A 892 -6.39 6.66 24.09
CA ALA A 892 -5.20 6.82 24.90
C ALA A 892 -4.79 5.54 25.67
N ILE A 893 -5.78 4.73 26.06
CA ILE A 893 -5.51 3.46 26.74
C ILE A 893 -5.02 2.43 25.73
N ASP A 894 -5.64 2.41 24.54
CA ASP A 894 -5.30 1.44 23.50
C ASP A 894 -3.91 1.72 22.94
N ALA A 895 -3.57 3.00 22.74
CA ALA A 895 -2.23 3.44 22.40
C ALA A 895 -1.21 3.06 23.49
N ALA A 896 -1.55 3.18 24.77
CA ALA A 896 -0.67 2.79 25.87
C ALA A 896 -0.38 1.28 25.89
N VAL A 897 -1.41 0.44 25.69
CA VAL A 897 -1.24 -1.01 25.58
C VAL A 897 -0.44 -1.37 24.33
N ALA A 898 -0.70 -0.72 23.19
CA ALA A 898 0.05 -0.95 21.97
C ALA A 898 1.55 -0.62 22.13
N ARG A 899 1.89 0.45 22.86
CA ARG A 899 3.29 0.77 23.18
C ARG A 899 3.98 -0.31 24.00
N GLU A 900 3.28 -0.97 24.93
CA GLU A 900 3.83 -2.13 25.66
C GLU A 900 4.13 -3.30 24.73
N TYR A 901 3.24 -3.59 23.77
CA TYR A 901 3.47 -4.63 22.77
C TYR A 901 4.72 -4.35 21.94
N TYR A 902 4.87 -3.14 21.42
CA TYR A 902 6.06 -2.76 20.64
C TYR A 902 7.33 -2.74 21.49
N ALA A 903 7.26 -2.20 22.70
CA ALA A 903 8.41 -2.10 23.61
C ALA A 903 8.88 -3.47 24.10
N VAL A 904 7.96 -4.35 24.53
CA VAL A 904 8.27 -5.60 25.21
C VAL A 904 8.35 -6.78 24.23
N LEU A 905 7.44 -6.86 23.25
CA LEU A 905 7.36 -7.98 22.33
C LEU A 905 7.91 -7.67 20.93
N GLY A 906 8.21 -6.40 20.63
CA GLY A 906 8.80 -6.00 19.35
C GLY A 906 7.87 -6.19 18.15
N ARG A 907 6.55 -6.26 18.38
CA ARG A 907 5.55 -6.50 17.33
C ARG A 907 4.23 -5.78 17.61
N THR A 908 3.38 -5.71 16.59
CA THR A 908 2.00 -5.20 16.72
C THR A 908 1.15 -6.09 17.65
N PRO A 909 0.20 -5.51 18.41
CA PRO A 909 -0.80 -6.27 19.16
C PRO A 909 -1.62 -7.17 18.26
N ASP A 910 -1.97 -8.36 18.76
CA ASP A 910 -3.07 -9.15 18.20
C ASP A 910 -4.41 -8.68 18.79
N VAL A 911 -5.50 -8.83 18.02
CA VAL A 911 -6.84 -8.30 18.36
C VAL A 911 -7.31 -8.78 19.74
N THR A 912 -7.19 -10.09 20.00
CA THR A 912 -7.67 -10.70 21.25
C THR A 912 -6.87 -10.22 22.46
N GLY A 913 -5.54 -10.13 22.33
CA GLY A 913 -4.67 -9.64 23.37
C GLY A 913 -4.88 -8.16 23.68
N LEU A 914 -5.02 -7.33 22.64
CA LEU A 914 -5.35 -5.91 22.80
C LEU A 914 -6.68 -5.73 23.54
N GLN A 915 -7.73 -6.44 23.12
CA GLN A 915 -9.06 -6.40 23.77
C GLN A 915 -9.03 -6.84 25.23
N GLY A 916 -8.25 -7.88 25.53
CA GLY A 916 -8.11 -8.37 26.90
C GLY A 916 -7.43 -7.34 27.81
N PHE A 917 -6.31 -6.77 27.35
CA PHE A 917 -5.53 -5.82 28.13
C PHE A 917 -6.17 -4.43 28.21
N GLU A 918 -6.80 -3.92 27.14
CA GLU A 918 -7.53 -2.65 27.18
C GLU A 918 -8.68 -2.72 28.20
N ALA A 919 -9.42 -3.83 28.25
CA ALA A 919 -10.58 -3.96 29.13
C ALA A 919 -10.14 -3.95 30.60
N GLN A 920 -9.00 -4.58 30.89
CA GLN A 920 -8.38 -4.55 32.21
C GLN A 920 -7.97 -3.13 32.61
N VAL A 921 -7.34 -2.37 31.70
CA VAL A 921 -6.88 -1.01 31.99
C VAL A 921 -8.06 -0.03 32.09
N LYS A 922 -9.05 -0.11 31.18
CA LYS A 922 -10.29 0.70 31.20
C LYS A 922 -11.10 0.46 32.49
N GLN A 923 -11.21 -0.78 32.96
CA GLN A 923 -11.88 -1.10 34.22
C GLN A 923 -11.15 -0.55 35.45
N ALA A 924 -9.81 -0.66 35.48
CA ALA A 924 -9.00 -0.11 36.56
C ALA A 924 -9.02 1.43 36.57
N ALA A 925 -9.02 2.06 35.40
CA ALA A 925 -9.16 3.51 35.24
C ALA A 925 -10.52 4.01 35.78
N ALA A 926 -11.61 3.29 35.49
CA ALA A 926 -12.96 3.64 35.96
C ALA A 926 -13.11 3.61 37.49
N SER A 927 -12.32 2.78 38.19
CA SER A 927 -12.38 2.61 39.64
C SER A 927 -11.29 3.35 40.41
N GLY A 928 -10.12 3.58 39.81
CA GLY A 928 -8.93 4.16 40.46
C GLY A 928 -8.35 5.40 39.79
N GLY A 929 -8.99 5.94 38.74
CA GLY A 929 -8.49 7.07 37.96
C GLY A 929 -7.15 6.78 37.27
N ALA A 930 -6.35 7.82 37.03
CA ALA A 930 -5.05 7.70 36.37
C ALA A 930 -4.10 6.73 37.10
N ASN A 931 -4.11 6.73 38.44
CA ASN A 931 -3.29 5.82 39.25
C ASN A 931 -3.73 4.35 39.10
N GLY A 932 -5.03 4.09 38.90
CA GLY A 932 -5.54 2.76 38.60
C GLY A 932 -5.10 2.28 37.22
N ALA A 933 -5.13 3.17 36.21
CA ALA A 933 -4.67 2.87 34.85
C ALA A 933 -3.18 2.52 34.79
N ILE A 934 -2.32 3.33 35.46
CA ILE A 934 -0.86 3.09 35.51
C ILE A 934 -0.55 1.74 36.17
N GLN A 935 -1.22 1.41 37.27
CA GLN A 935 -1.05 0.11 37.92
C GLN A 935 -1.49 -1.06 37.02
N ALA A 936 -2.59 -0.90 36.28
CA ALA A 936 -3.05 -1.91 35.34
C ALA A 936 -2.07 -2.10 34.18
N LEU A 937 -1.50 -1.03 33.63
CA LEU A 937 -0.46 -1.11 32.60
C LEU A 937 0.80 -1.83 33.10
N GLY A 938 1.22 -1.58 34.34
CA GLY A 938 2.31 -2.35 34.96
C GLY A 938 2.01 -3.86 35.06
N ASN A 939 0.75 -4.23 35.28
CA ASN A 939 0.32 -5.63 35.24
C ASN A 939 0.34 -6.22 33.83
N VAL A 940 -0.02 -5.43 32.81
CA VAL A 940 0.07 -5.82 31.39
C VAL A 940 1.52 -6.09 31.01
N ALA A 941 2.44 -5.17 31.31
CA ALA A 941 3.88 -5.37 31.09
C ALA A 941 4.39 -6.64 31.79
N ASN A 942 3.97 -6.86 33.05
CA ASN A 942 4.31 -8.09 33.77
C ASN A 942 3.75 -9.35 33.09
N ALA A 943 2.53 -9.32 32.55
CA ALA A 943 1.95 -10.46 31.83
C ALA A 943 2.74 -10.78 30.54
N MET A 944 3.15 -9.74 29.80
CA MET A 944 3.95 -9.89 28.57
C MET A 944 5.33 -10.49 28.85
N LEU A 945 6.03 -9.98 29.88
CA LEU A 945 7.35 -10.46 30.28
C LEU A 945 7.35 -11.93 30.73
N ASN A 946 6.22 -12.41 31.25
CA ASN A 946 6.03 -13.80 31.68
C ASN A 946 5.38 -14.68 30.59
N SER A 947 5.17 -14.16 29.37
CA SER A 947 4.53 -14.91 28.30
C SER A 947 5.47 -15.98 27.70
N PRO A 948 4.93 -17.08 27.16
CA PRO A 948 5.72 -18.06 26.41
C PRO A 948 6.49 -17.43 25.24
N GLU A 949 5.91 -16.40 24.61
CA GLU A 949 6.51 -15.69 23.49
C GLU A 949 7.77 -14.92 23.88
N TYR A 950 7.67 -14.12 24.96
CA TYR A 950 8.81 -13.35 25.46
C TYR A 950 9.91 -14.29 25.97
N THR A 951 9.53 -15.31 26.74
CA THR A 951 10.49 -16.27 27.31
C THR A 951 11.22 -17.10 26.25
N ALA A 952 10.59 -17.42 25.11
CA ALA A 952 11.22 -18.16 24.01
C ALA A 952 12.35 -17.37 23.31
N THR A 953 12.26 -16.05 23.29
CA THR A 953 13.16 -15.16 22.54
C THR A 953 14.16 -14.41 23.43
N HIS A 954 13.87 -14.31 24.74
CA HIS A 954 14.64 -13.51 25.70
C HIS A 954 15.15 -14.33 26.91
N ALA A 955 15.17 -15.67 26.82
CA ALA A 955 15.66 -16.55 27.88
C ALA A 955 17.13 -16.24 28.27
N GLY A 956 17.36 -16.02 29.57
CA GLY A 956 18.72 -15.86 30.13
C GLY A 956 19.37 -14.50 29.87
N GLN A 957 18.60 -13.47 29.48
CA GLN A 957 19.11 -12.12 29.30
C GLN A 957 19.62 -11.48 30.61
N THR A 958 20.68 -10.68 30.48
CA THR A 958 21.18 -9.84 31.58
C THR A 958 20.29 -8.60 31.74
N ASN A 959 20.35 -7.92 32.90
CA ASN A 959 19.64 -6.65 33.11
C ASN A 959 19.98 -5.60 32.03
N ALA A 960 21.24 -5.56 31.57
CA ALA A 960 21.65 -4.66 30.50
C ALA A 960 21.04 -5.05 29.15
N GLY A 961 21.00 -6.34 28.83
CA GLY A 961 20.36 -6.84 27.59
C GLY A 961 18.85 -6.59 27.59
N PHE A 962 18.20 -6.72 28.75
CA PHE A 962 16.79 -6.41 28.94
C PHE A 962 16.47 -4.92 28.72
N VAL A 963 17.27 -4.02 29.31
CA VAL A 963 17.07 -2.57 29.10
C VAL A 963 17.31 -2.20 27.64
N ASP A 964 18.34 -2.77 27.01
CA ASP A 964 18.64 -2.49 25.61
C ASP A 964 17.54 -2.99 24.67
N SER A 965 16.94 -4.17 24.91
CA SER A 965 15.82 -4.65 24.10
C SER A 965 14.58 -3.75 24.21
N LEU A 966 14.30 -3.21 25.40
CA LEU A 966 13.23 -2.24 25.59
C LEU A 966 13.50 -0.92 24.86
N TYR A 967 14.74 -0.43 24.86
CA TYR A 967 15.12 0.77 24.11
C TYR A 967 14.96 0.56 22.60
N VAL A 968 15.38 -0.60 22.10
CA VAL A 968 15.22 -0.95 20.68
C VAL A 968 13.72 -1.03 20.31
N GLY A 969 12.90 -1.68 21.13
CA GLY A 969 11.46 -1.81 20.87
C GLY A 969 10.67 -0.50 21.05
N ALA A 970 10.97 0.27 22.10
CA ALA A 970 10.20 1.46 22.46
C ALA A 970 10.68 2.73 21.76
N LEU A 971 11.98 2.86 21.51
CA LEU A 971 12.64 4.09 21.04
C LEU A 971 13.33 3.91 19.68
N GLY A 972 13.38 2.69 19.14
CA GLY A 972 13.99 2.41 17.84
C GLY A 972 15.52 2.53 17.82
N ARG A 973 16.16 2.55 18.99
CA ARG A 973 17.62 2.73 19.14
C ARG A 973 18.12 1.92 20.33
N HIS A 974 19.41 1.61 20.33
CA HIS A 974 20.06 1.00 21.49
C HIS A 974 20.17 1.99 22.67
N ALA A 975 20.24 1.45 23.89
CA ALA A 975 20.40 2.24 25.09
C ALA A 975 21.78 2.91 25.13
N GLU A 976 21.79 4.23 25.33
CA GLU A 976 23.04 4.94 25.56
C GLU A 976 23.64 4.55 26.94
N PRO A 977 24.97 4.71 27.14
CA PRO A 977 25.62 4.25 28.36
C PRO A 977 25.02 4.80 29.66
N GLY A 978 24.47 6.03 29.62
CA GLY A 978 23.81 6.67 30.76
C GLY A 978 22.46 6.03 31.10
N GLY A 979 21.55 5.92 30.13
CA GLY A 979 20.24 5.28 30.31
C GLY A 979 20.35 3.80 30.64
N ALA A 980 21.26 3.08 29.98
CA ALA A 980 21.54 1.67 30.29
C ALA A 980 22.00 1.50 31.75
N ALA A 981 22.90 2.35 32.23
CA ALA A 981 23.38 2.31 33.62
C ALA A 981 22.28 2.67 34.62
N PHE A 982 21.45 3.69 34.33
CA PHE A 982 20.36 4.12 35.20
C PHE A 982 19.33 3.01 35.44
N PHE A 983 18.82 2.40 34.36
CA PHE A 983 17.81 1.34 34.49
C PHE A 983 18.39 0.02 35.00
N ALA A 984 19.65 -0.30 34.66
CA ALA A 984 20.32 -1.47 35.24
C ALA A 984 20.53 -1.31 36.75
N ASP A 985 20.83 -0.10 37.24
CA ASP A 985 20.94 0.21 38.66
C ASP A 985 19.57 0.12 39.37
N GLN A 986 18.50 0.62 38.75
CA GLN A 986 17.13 0.45 39.28
C GLN A 986 16.76 -1.03 39.47
N LEU A 987 17.06 -1.87 38.47
CA LEU A 987 16.85 -3.33 38.55
C LEU A 987 17.72 -3.98 39.63
N ALA A 988 18.97 -3.55 39.78
CA ALA A 988 19.87 -4.02 40.82
C ALA A 988 19.40 -3.64 42.24
N HIS A 989 18.70 -2.51 42.37
CA HIS A 989 18.11 -2.03 43.62
C HIS A 989 16.64 -2.47 43.84
N GLY A 990 16.15 -3.45 43.07
CA GLY A 990 14.89 -4.14 43.35
C GLY A 990 13.64 -3.56 42.68
N VAL A 991 13.79 -2.62 41.73
CA VAL A 991 12.69 -2.24 40.83
C VAL A 991 12.38 -3.43 39.90
N SER A 992 11.10 -3.71 39.66
CA SER A 992 10.71 -4.84 38.81
C SER A 992 10.95 -4.54 37.33
N GLN A 993 11.19 -5.60 36.54
CA GLN A 993 11.30 -5.49 35.08
C GLN A 993 10.04 -4.87 34.44
N ALA A 994 8.86 -5.18 34.98
CA ALA A 994 7.60 -4.60 34.51
C ALA A 994 7.52 -3.08 34.77
N ALA A 995 8.05 -2.59 35.89
CA ALA A 995 8.09 -1.16 36.17
C ALA A 995 9.05 -0.42 35.23
N VAL A 996 10.21 -1.03 34.92
CA VAL A 996 11.18 -0.48 33.95
C VAL A 996 10.61 -0.51 32.53
N ALA A 997 9.93 -1.59 32.13
CA ALA A 997 9.25 -1.68 30.84
C ALA A 997 8.20 -0.58 30.68
N LEU A 998 7.36 -0.38 31.70
CA LEU A 998 6.35 0.68 31.72
C LEU A 998 6.96 2.08 31.65
N GLU A 999 8.05 2.34 32.38
CA GLU A 999 8.71 3.64 32.40
C GLU A 999 9.31 4.00 31.04
N ILE A 1000 9.88 3.02 30.33
CA ILE A 1000 10.48 3.22 29.00
C ILE A 1000 9.40 3.29 27.92
N SER A 1001 8.44 2.36 27.92
CA SER A 1001 7.39 2.23 26.89
C SER A 1001 6.42 3.42 26.87
N GLN A 1002 6.18 4.06 28.03
CA GLN A 1002 5.29 5.21 28.16
C GLN A 1002 6.02 6.55 28.20
N SER A 1003 7.35 6.55 28.04
CA SER A 1003 8.14 7.78 27.98
C SER A 1003 7.68 8.68 26.83
N ALA A 1004 7.90 9.99 26.96
CA ALA A 1004 7.57 10.95 25.89
C ALA A 1004 8.30 10.61 24.58
N GLU A 1005 9.52 10.05 24.67
CA GLU A 1005 10.28 9.61 23.51
C GLU A 1005 9.64 8.40 22.83
N ALA A 1006 9.18 7.41 23.61
CA ALA A 1006 8.47 6.25 23.08
C ALA A 1006 7.13 6.63 22.45
N GLN A 1007 6.39 7.57 23.06
CA GLN A 1007 5.16 8.10 22.49
C GLN A 1007 5.40 8.71 21.10
N VAL A 1008 6.45 9.52 20.94
CA VAL A 1008 6.81 10.13 19.65
C VAL A 1008 7.31 9.09 18.65
N HIS A 1009 8.09 8.11 19.09
CA HIS A 1009 8.64 7.07 18.21
C HIS A 1009 7.54 6.15 17.65
N LEU A 1010 6.62 5.72 18.51
CA LEU A 1010 5.64 4.68 18.19
C LEU A 1010 4.33 5.24 17.64
N VAL A 1011 4.10 6.56 17.67
CA VAL A 1011 2.85 7.18 17.20
C VAL A 1011 2.50 6.75 15.77
N GLY A 1012 3.48 6.79 14.85
CA GLY A 1012 3.25 6.38 13.46
C GLY A 1012 2.99 4.88 13.30
N GLN A 1013 3.53 4.03 14.19
CA GLN A 1013 3.24 2.58 14.17
C GLN A 1013 1.83 2.28 14.69
N ILE A 1014 1.39 3.02 15.71
CA ILE A 1014 0.04 2.92 16.28
C ILE A 1014 -1.00 3.45 15.29
N GLU A 1015 -0.72 4.57 14.62
CA GLU A 1015 -1.57 5.11 13.55
C GLU A 1015 -1.62 4.20 12.31
N ASN A 1016 -0.54 3.50 11.99
CA ASN A 1016 -0.55 2.51 10.90
C ASN A 1016 -1.23 1.20 11.27
N GLY A 1017 -1.29 0.85 12.57
CA GLY A 1017 -2.05 -0.30 13.08
C GLY A 1017 -3.55 -0.23 12.78
N PHE A 1018 -4.09 0.97 12.55
CA PHE A 1018 -5.47 1.22 12.10
C PHE A 1018 -5.73 0.73 10.65
N HIS A 1019 -4.69 0.62 9.82
CA HIS A 1019 -4.82 0.23 8.40
C HIS A 1019 -4.57 -1.24 8.11
N LEU A 1020 -4.19 -2.05 9.11
CA LEU A 1020 -3.60 -3.38 8.88
C LEU A 1020 -4.36 -4.55 9.54
N ILE A 1021 -5.65 -4.38 9.81
CA ILE A 1021 -6.53 -5.51 10.19
C ILE A 1021 -7.71 -5.57 9.22
N GLY A 1022 -7.37 -5.88 7.97
CA GLY A 1022 -8.23 -6.40 6.92
C GLY A 1022 -7.44 -7.48 6.19
#